data_AF-A0A2N0KFJ5-F1
#
_entry.id   AF-A0A2N0KFJ5-F1
#
_cell.length_a   1.000
_cell.length_b   1.000
_cell.length_c   1.000
_cell.angle_alpha   90.00
_cell.angle_beta   90.00
_cell.angle_gamma   90.00
#
_symmetry.space_group_name_H-M   'P 1'
#
loop_
_entity.id
_entity.type
_entity.pdbx_description
1 polymer ?
#
loop_
_entity_poly.entity_id
_entity_poly.type
_entity_poly.pdbx_seq_one_letter_code
_entity_poly.pdbx_strand_id
1 'polypeptide(L)'
;MTRYRSLPILAIRRMAGNWRLLSSVVLGTMVAGAILSATVIYADAIRDLGLKFAIERLDPTQLDIKVLRSTQTARPDGYQRAEDRVGQAAAAALGPAAGGLVRQGTSATFYPVPTGGRPDLDDDKRPRGNFVFRSDLESFVHVVAGEMPAVMTPGAEGPLLAAIGAHTAELNGIALGDELDMFPFWDDEAPPVPVLIVGILEPNDITDRYWAGDENAFDAPSRTWETVFLHVPESTFFGVLADRFPELVADYDSFFEVNLDALDARNAASVANGVAGLNSVIAQTEERARTLTELTPVLRTFDEKLFFTRIPLFVLLLQIGGIVAYYLVMVSTMLTERQTAEIATLRSRGATTGQLLTQYGVEGVLLAAIAVITGPPLAALVISALGPTPAFSALSDGGPLDVRLSGQAYALAGVGALIAFAALVIPAWLATRRTVVEFKRATARPRATPAFLRYYLDVALVLLVALVFWRLSQQDQLFTETLFGETQADPFLLATPAVFMVTVGIVFLRLFPLVLRVVSWLVGWTSSVAAVVSLRSLVRNPTHYTRLVLLLMFATGVGMFGATFSETLDRSYQERADYVTGGDVRAGNLRALSAVGSPVFLEQVESVPADGVLPVLRAGASVDLLGRFERVEVLGIDPTRFADVAFWRDDFADVPLAEILATLEANEPPPRLGVELPAGATQIGVWLKAIDISGGFNVTVVLRDANGVPGEFNIGDLRPSGDVASEWRFFSGTIVEQTGRFGRPLNREPLVEPLSFEAVYIGTSSRIAASGGSILVGPLYTSNEPTVGIASGSADEPF
;
A
#
# COMPACT_ATOMS: atom_id res chain seq x y z
N MET A 1 -4.18 32.41 58.53
CA MET A 1 -3.59 32.02 57.22
C MET A 1 -2.09 31.64 57.29
N THR A 2 -1.40 31.84 58.40
CA THR A 2 0.03 31.42 58.60
C THR A 2 0.26 29.90 58.70
N ARG A 3 -0.79 29.07 58.86
CA ARG A 3 -0.69 27.62 59.10
C ARG A 3 -0.42 26.74 57.87
N TYR A 4 -0.57 27.24 56.64
CA TYR A 4 -0.38 26.44 55.41
C TYR A 4 1.01 26.59 54.77
N ARG A 5 1.75 27.69 55.06
CA ARG A 5 3.08 27.95 54.46
C ARG A 5 4.18 27.00 54.93
N SER A 6 4.01 26.30 56.06
CA SER A 6 4.99 25.35 56.59
C SER A 6 4.81 23.91 56.09
N LEU A 7 3.69 23.60 55.43
CA LEU A 7 3.41 22.25 54.92
C LEU A 7 4.41 21.75 53.85
N PRO A 8 4.86 22.57 52.89
CA PRO A 8 5.87 22.13 51.91
C PRO A 8 7.22 21.83 52.57
N ILE A 9 7.62 22.64 53.55
CA ILE A 9 8.89 22.47 54.27
C ILE A 9 8.84 21.20 55.13
N LEU A 10 7.70 20.92 55.76
CA LEU A 10 7.47 19.70 56.52
C LEU A 10 7.51 18.46 55.59
N ALA A 11 6.86 18.53 54.43
CA ALA A 11 6.89 17.48 53.43
C ALA A 11 8.33 17.18 52.98
N ILE A 12 9.11 18.20 52.62
CA ILE A 12 10.52 18.03 52.19
C ILE A 12 11.38 17.41 53.30
N ARG A 13 11.27 17.89 54.55
CA ARG A 13 12.02 17.31 55.67
C ARG A 13 11.65 15.85 55.94
N ARG A 14 10.37 15.52 55.79
CA ARG A 14 9.85 14.15 55.97
C ARG A 14 10.26 13.23 54.83
N MET A 15 10.28 13.75 53.60
CA MET A 15 10.80 13.08 52.41
C MET A 15 12.29 12.75 52.59
N ALA A 16 13.09 13.70 53.10
CA ALA A 16 14.50 13.48 53.40
C ALA A 16 14.72 12.42 54.49
N GLY A 17 13.87 12.39 55.53
CA GLY A 17 13.93 11.38 56.59
C GLY A 17 13.64 9.95 56.12
N ASN A 18 12.87 9.77 55.05
CA ASN A 18 12.50 8.47 54.48
C ASN A 18 13.01 8.27 53.04
N TRP A 19 14.14 8.88 52.69
CA TRP A 19 14.61 9.00 51.31
C TRP A 19 14.72 7.66 50.55
N ARG A 20 15.06 6.55 51.23
CA ARG A 20 15.19 5.21 50.61
C ARG A 20 13.87 4.64 50.09
N LEU A 21 12.78 4.84 50.84
CA LEU A 21 11.44 4.41 50.40
C LEU A 21 10.89 5.39 49.38
N LEU A 22 11.20 6.67 49.57
CA LEU A 22 10.69 7.70 48.69
C LEU A 22 11.35 7.67 47.31
N SER A 23 12.64 7.30 47.20
CA SER A 23 13.30 7.08 45.91
C SER A 23 12.65 5.95 45.11
N SER A 24 12.19 4.89 45.78
CA SER A 24 11.42 3.80 45.16
C SER A 24 10.04 4.27 44.66
N VAL A 25 9.40 5.19 45.36
CA VAL A 25 8.15 5.84 44.89
C VAL A 25 8.44 6.75 43.69
N VAL A 26 9.47 7.60 43.78
CA VAL A 26 9.90 8.50 42.68
C VAL A 26 10.15 7.69 41.42
N LEU A 27 10.90 6.59 41.52
CA LEU A 27 11.16 5.70 40.39
C LEU A 27 9.85 5.16 39.80
N GLY A 28 8.93 4.67 40.63
CA GLY A 28 7.62 4.20 40.17
C GLY A 28 6.79 5.28 39.49
N THR A 29 6.80 6.51 40.01
CA THR A 29 6.06 7.63 39.43
C THR A 29 6.68 8.09 38.11
N MET A 30 8.01 8.10 38.01
CA MET A 30 8.73 8.40 36.77
C MET A 30 8.43 7.36 35.69
N VAL A 31 8.48 6.08 36.06
CA VAL A 31 8.17 4.96 35.16
C VAL A 31 6.70 5.03 34.70
N ALA A 32 5.76 5.37 35.59
CA ALA A 32 4.35 5.55 35.22
C ALA A 32 4.16 6.66 34.17
N GLY A 33 4.81 7.82 34.38
CA GLY A 33 4.81 8.92 33.42
C GLY A 33 5.45 8.50 32.09
N ALA A 34 6.62 7.86 32.16
CA ALA A 34 7.36 7.41 30.98
C ALA A 34 6.59 6.37 30.15
N ILE A 35 5.94 5.36 30.77
CA ILE A 35 5.17 4.36 30.03
C ILE A 35 4.00 5.00 29.27
N LEU A 36 3.25 5.90 29.91
CA LEU A 36 2.13 6.53 29.22
C LEU A 36 2.63 7.46 28.10
N SER A 37 3.69 8.23 28.31
CA SER A 37 4.31 9.03 27.25
C SER A 37 4.89 8.17 26.13
N ALA A 38 5.50 7.03 26.47
CA ALA A 38 6.10 6.10 25.51
C ALA A 38 5.08 5.64 24.48
N THR A 39 3.81 5.48 24.87
CA THR A 39 2.71 5.13 23.95
C THR A 39 2.64 6.04 22.72
N VAL A 40 2.68 7.36 22.90
CA VAL A 40 2.61 8.32 21.80
C VAL A 40 3.97 8.46 21.13
N ILE A 41 5.02 8.58 21.92
CA ILE A 41 6.39 8.78 21.42
C ILE A 41 6.83 7.62 20.52
N TYR A 42 6.54 6.38 20.92
CA TYR A 42 6.86 5.18 20.16
C TYR A 42 5.97 5.06 18.93
N ALA A 43 4.67 5.37 19.05
CA ALA A 43 3.76 5.35 17.91
C ALA A 43 4.18 6.37 16.85
N ASP A 44 4.61 7.57 17.23
CA ASP A 44 5.10 8.60 16.32
C ASP A 44 6.42 8.16 15.66
N ALA A 45 7.37 7.65 16.44
CA ALA A 45 8.65 7.18 15.92
C ALA A 45 8.50 6.03 14.92
N ILE A 46 7.67 5.01 15.22
CA ILE A 46 7.42 3.90 14.29
C ILE A 46 6.67 4.37 13.06
N ARG A 47 5.75 5.33 13.20
CA ARG A 47 5.06 5.88 12.04
C ARG A 47 6.07 6.54 11.10
N ASP A 48 6.84 7.50 11.60
CA ASP A 48 7.79 8.22 10.76
C ASP A 48 8.82 7.26 10.12
N LEU A 49 9.30 6.27 10.88
CA LEU A 49 10.23 5.25 10.40
C LEU A 49 9.61 4.35 9.32
N GLY A 50 8.38 3.86 9.55
CA GLY A 50 7.68 3.00 8.60
C GLY A 50 7.30 3.72 7.30
N LEU A 51 7.00 5.02 7.37
CA LEU A 51 6.71 5.84 6.21
C LEU A 51 7.97 6.02 5.38
N LYS A 52 9.07 6.39 6.05
CA LYS A 52 10.38 6.54 5.41
C LYS A 52 10.81 5.25 4.71
N PHE A 53 10.71 4.11 5.41
CA PHE A 53 11.03 2.80 4.83
C PHE A 53 10.14 2.42 3.63
N ALA A 54 8.84 2.78 3.66
CA ALA A 54 7.93 2.53 2.55
C ALA A 54 8.25 3.39 1.32
N ILE A 55 8.64 4.65 1.54
CA ILE A 55 9.05 5.60 0.51
C ILE A 55 10.39 5.17 -0.13
N GLU A 56 11.39 4.81 0.68
CA GLU A 56 12.74 4.45 0.21
C GLU A 56 12.81 3.15 -0.61
N ARG A 57 11.77 2.31 -0.53
CA ARG A 57 11.69 1.07 -1.32
C ARG A 57 11.27 1.28 -2.78
N LEU A 58 10.66 2.42 -3.08
CA LEU A 58 10.19 2.74 -4.41
C LEU A 58 11.13 3.74 -5.06
N ASP A 59 11.17 3.68 -6.39
CA ASP A 59 11.85 4.71 -7.15
C ASP A 59 11.15 6.07 -6.90
N PRO A 60 11.88 7.14 -6.54
CA PRO A 60 11.30 8.46 -6.31
C PRO A 60 10.41 8.96 -7.46
N THR A 61 10.71 8.57 -8.71
CA THR A 61 9.93 8.94 -9.89
C THR A 61 8.52 8.34 -9.89
N GLN A 62 8.30 7.19 -9.25
CA GLN A 62 6.96 6.58 -9.11
C GLN A 62 6.09 7.29 -8.07
N LEU A 63 6.74 7.94 -7.10
CA LEU A 63 6.09 8.71 -6.05
C LEU A 63 5.72 10.12 -6.51
N ASP A 64 6.30 10.59 -7.60
CA ASP A 64 5.95 11.88 -8.20
C ASP A 64 4.54 11.89 -8.78
N ILE A 65 4.04 13.10 -9.02
CA ILE A 65 2.72 13.29 -9.63
C ILE A 65 2.93 13.68 -11.09
N LYS A 66 2.53 12.79 -12.01
CA LYS A 66 2.47 13.09 -13.43
C LYS A 66 1.05 13.46 -13.81
N VAL A 67 0.85 14.66 -14.32
CA VAL A 67 -0.42 15.10 -14.93
C VAL A 67 -0.24 15.11 -16.44
N LEU A 68 -0.96 14.24 -17.14
CA LEU A 68 -0.98 14.22 -18.60
C LEU A 68 -2.26 14.87 -19.09
N ARG A 69 -2.14 15.78 -20.05
CA ARG A 69 -3.26 16.38 -20.78
C ARG A 69 -3.06 16.14 -22.26
N SER A 70 -3.92 15.31 -22.85
CA SER A 70 -3.76 14.92 -24.25
C SER A 70 -4.61 15.77 -25.18
N THR A 71 -4.10 16.00 -26.40
CA THR A 71 -4.80 16.63 -27.52
C THR A 71 -5.37 18.01 -27.15
N GLN A 72 -4.54 18.86 -26.55
CA GLN A 72 -4.89 20.21 -26.17
C GLN A 72 -4.52 21.18 -27.28
N THR A 73 -5.33 22.22 -27.54
CA THR A 73 -4.94 23.26 -28.50
C THR A 73 -3.70 24.00 -28.01
N ALA A 74 -2.70 24.18 -28.87
CA ALA A 74 -1.41 24.76 -28.54
C ALA A 74 -1.44 26.30 -28.39
N ARG A 75 -2.43 26.86 -27.67
CA ARG A 75 -2.56 28.31 -27.47
C ARG A 75 -1.83 28.76 -26.21
N PRO A 76 -0.99 29.82 -26.26
CA PRO A 76 -0.22 30.29 -25.10
C PRO A 76 -1.10 30.61 -23.89
N ASP A 77 -2.16 31.41 -24.08
CA ASP A 77 -3.07 31.81 -23.00
C ASP A 77 -3.84 30.62 -22.38
N GLY A 78 -4.16 29.63 -23.21
CA GLY A 78 -4.89 28.43 -22.78
C GLY A 78 -4.00 27.54 -21.93
N TYR A 79 -2.80 27.26 -22.46
CA TYR A 79 -1.76 26.50 -21.78
C TYR A 79 -1.36 27.13 -20.44
N GLN A 80 -1.04 28.43 -20.42
CA GLN A 80 -0.61 29.10 -19.18
C GLN A 80 -1.70 29.04 -18.10
N ARG A 81 -2.96 29.30 -18.47
CA ARG A 81 -4.09 29.20 -17.52
C ARG A 81 -4.30 27.79 -17.01
N ALA A 82 -4.08 26.78 -17.85
CA ALA A 82 -4.19 25.38 -17.46
C ALA A 82 -3.03 24.97 -16.54
N GLU A 83 -1.79 25.37 -16.85
CA GLU A 83 -0.62 25.17 -15.98
C GLU A 83 -0.80 25.83 -14.61
N ASP A 84 -1.28 27.08 -14.56
CA ASP A 84 -1.50 27.77 -13.30
C ASP A 84 -2.56 27.05 -12.45
N ARG A 85 -3.66 26.56 -13.06
CA ARG A 85 -4.70 25.79 -12.37
C ARG A 85 -4.18 24.46 -11.86
N VAL A 86 -3.51 23.69 -12.72
CA VAL A 86 -2.95 22.37 -12.37
C VAL A 86 -1.88 22.53 -11.29
N GLY A 87 -0.98 23.51 -11.43
CA GLY A 87 0.07 23.81 -10.46
C GLY A 87 -0.48 24.24 -9.11
N GLN A 88 -1.50 25.10 -9.06
CA GLN A 88 -2.17 25.46 -7.81
C GLN A 88 -2.87 24.27 -7.16
N ALA A 89 -3.55 23.42 -7.95
CA ALA A 89 -4.20 22.23 -7.44
C ALA A 89 -3.19 21.21 -6.89
N ALA A 90 -2.09 20.97 -7.60
CA ALA A 90 -1.02 20.08 -7.17
C ALA A 90 -0.30 20.59 -5.92
N ALA A 91 0.04 21.89 -5.87
CA ALA A 91 0.65 22.51 -4.69
C ALA A 91 -0.29 22.48 -3.47
N ALA A 92 -1.59 22.70 -3.66
CA ALA A 92 -2.57 22.57 -2.58
C ALA A 92 -2.74 21.12 -2.10
N ALA A 93 -2.66 20.14 -3.00
CA ALA A 93 -2.73 18.72 -2.68
C ALA A 93 -1.50 18.22 -1.90
N LEU A 94 -0.30 18.65 -2.30
CA LEU A 94 0.98 18.26 -1.69
C LEU A 94 1.33 19.08 -0.43
N GLY A 95 0.85 20.33 -0.35
CA GLY A 95 1.15 21.22 0.77
C GLY A 95 2.66 21.42 0.95
N PRO A 96 3.24 21.18 2.15
CA PRO A 96 4.68 21.31 2.37
C PRO A 96 5.55 20.36 1.56
N ALA A 97 4.98 19.28 1.00
CA ALA A 97 5.71 18.28 0.22
C ALA A 97 5.81 18.63 -1.27
N ALA A 98 5.32 19.80 -1.70
CA ALA A 98 5.48 20.27 -3.07
C ALA A 98 6.96 20.58 -3.35
N GLY A 99 7.52 19.96 -4.39
CA GLY A 99 8.89 20.16 -4.87
C GLY A 99 8.95 20.93 -6.20
N GLY A 100 9.90 20.55 -7.05
CA GLY A 100 10.07 21.09 -8.40
C GLY A 100 8.94 20.75 -9.37
N LEU A 101 8.89 21.47 -10.49
CA LEU A 101 7.94 21.25 -11.58
C LEU A 101 8.71 21.19 -12.90
N VAL A 102 8.59 20.08 -13.61
CA VAL A 102 9.07 19.94 -14.99
C VAL A 102 7.88 19.92 -15.93
N ARG A 103 7.92 20.74 -16.97
CA ARG A 103 6.86 20.84 -17.99
C ARG A 103 7.40 20.36 -19.31
N GLN A 104 6.66 19.49 -19.97
CA GLN A 104 6.92 19.06 -21.33
C GLN A 104 5.70 19.30 -22.20
N GLY A 105 5.92 19.82 -23.40
CA GLY A 105 4.92 19.82 -24.46
C GLY A 105 5.44 19.10 -25.68
N THR A 106 4.59 18.25 -26.26
CA THR A 106 4.88 17.48 -27.47
C THR A 106 3.80 17.82 -28.50
N SER A 107 4.20 18.37 -29.64
CA SER A 107 3.24 18.71 -30.71
C SER A 107 2.56 17.46 -31.27
N ALA A 108 1.45 17.66 -31.99
CA ALA A 108 0.97 16.68 -32.94
C ALA A 108 2.04 16.31 -33.96
N THR A 109 1.86 15.17 -34.63
CA THR A 109 2.82 14.61 -35.58
C THR A 109 2.99 15.49 -36.81
N PHE A 110 4.23 15.62 -37.24
CA PHE A 110 4.65 16.13 -38.53
C PHE A 110 5.36 15.02 -39.32
N TYR A 111 5.39 15.13 -40.64
CA TYR A 111 6.16 14.27 -41.51
C TYR A 111 7.43 15.01 -41.94
N PRO A 112 8.62 14.63 -41.41
CA PRO A 112 9.88 15.20 -41.83
C PRO A 112 10.26 14.69 -43.22
N VAL A 113 10.62 15.59 -44.12
CA VAL A 113 11.25 15.26 -45.41
C VAL A 113 12.44 16.19 -45.67
N PRO A 114 13.46 15.75 -46.42
CA PRO A 114 14.52 16.65 -46.89
C PRO A 114 13.94 17.82 -47.69
N THR A 115 14.57 19.00 -47.59
CA THR A 115 14.09 20.24 -48.23
C THR A 115 13.73 20.05 -49.71
N GLY A 116 12.52 20.46 -50.08
CA GLY A 116 11.99 20.33 -51.45
C GLY A 116 11.36 18.97 -51.79
N GLY A 117 11.33 18.03 -50.84
CA GLY A 117 10.59 16.77 -50.92
C GLY A 117 9.09 16.92 -50.63
N ARG A 118 8.36 15.81 -50.74
CA ARG A 118 6.96 15.68 -50.28
C ARG A 118 6.77 14.36 -49.54
N PRO A 119 5.94 14.31 -48.49
CA PRO A 119 5.66 13.08 -47.77
C PRO A 119 4.90 12.09 -48.67
N ASP A 120 5.29 10.82 -48.62
CA ASP A 120 4.54 9.73 -49.25
C ASP A 120 3.35 9.35 -48.33
N LEU A 121 2.13 9.70 -48.76
CA LEU A 121 0.94 9.48 -47.95
C LEU A 121 0.43 8.03 -47.99
N ASP A 122 0.89 7.23 -48.96
CA ASP A 122 0.52 5.83 -49.13
C ASP A 122 1.45 4.88 -48.36
N ASP A 123 2.59 5.37 -47.86
CA ASP A 123 3.49 4.62 -46.99
C ASP A 123 3.09 4.74 -45.51
N ASP A 124 2.59 3.64 -44.94
CA ASP A 124 2.25 3.54 -43.52
C ASP A 124 3.49 3.58 -42.60
N LYS A 125 4.70 3.35 -43.13
CA LYS A 125 5.98 3.37 -42.39
C LYS A 125 6.74 4.68 -42.49
N ARG A 126 6.15 5.71 -43.13
CA ARG A 126 6.80 7.02 -43.30
C ARG A 126 7.34 7.59 -41.97
N PRO A 127 8.49 8.30 -42.00
CA PRO A 127 9.05 8.94 -40.82
C PRO A 127 8.06 9.93 -40.18
N ARG A 128 8.18 10.09 -38.87
CA ARG A 128 7.35 10.99 -38.06
C ARG A 128 8.25 11.90 -37.25
N GLY A 129 7.75 13.08 -36.92
CA GLY A 129 8.45 14.03 -36.09
C GLY A 129 7.50 14.77 -35.17
N ASN A 130 8.00 15.16 -34.02
CA ASN A 130 7.28 16.00 -33.07
C ASN A 130 8.20 17.13 -32.62
N PHE A 131 7.66 18.33 -32.52
CA PHE A 131 8.33 19.41 -31.81
C PHE A 131 8.11 19.21 -30.32
N VAL A 132 9.19 19.22 -29.55
CA VAL A 132 9.16 19.00 -28.11
C VAL A 132 9.83 20.18 -27.43
N PHE A 133 9.21 20.70 -26.38
CA PHE A 133 9.90 21.55 -25.42
C PHE A 133 9.88 20.88 -24.06
N ARG A 134 10.94 21.10 -23.28
CA ARG A 134 11.01 20.69 -21.88
C ARG A 134 11.64 21.81 -21.07
N SER A 135 11.05 22.14 -19.92
CA SER A 135 11.56 23.22 -19.06
C SER A 135 12.93 22.87 -18.48
N ASP A 136 13.84 23.85 -18.43
CA ASP A 136 15.20 23.73 -17.87
C ASP A 136 16.10 22.68 -18.56
N LEU A 137 15.77 22.28 -19.79
CA LEU A 137 16.49 21.25 -20.55
C LEU A 137 17.99 21.50 -20.60
N GLU A 138 18.42 22.76 -20.72
CA GLU A 138 19.82 23.17 -20.80
C GLU A 138 20.67 22.70 -19.60
N SER A 139 20.06 22.47 -18.44
CA SER A 139 20.77 22.02 -17.23
C SER A 139 20.97 20.49 -17.20
N PHE A 140 20.20 19.75 -17.99
CA PHE A 140 20.13 18.29 -17.96
C PHE A 140 20.69 17.61 -19.21
N VAL A 141 21.15 18.39 -20.18
CA VAL A 141 21.80 17.90 -21.41
C VAL A 141 23.15 18.56 -21.60
N HIS A 142 23.97 17.94 -22.44
CA HIS A 142 25.18 18.56 -22.99
C HIS A 142 25.12 18.52 -24.52
N VAL A 143 25.79 19.50 -25.14
CA VAL A 143 25.85 19.63 -26.59
C VAL A 143 27.00 18.78 -27.12
N VAL A 144 26.69 17.77 -27.92
CA VAL A 144 27.67 16.91 -28.58
C VAL A 144 28.25 17.63 -29.81
N ALA A 145 27.39 18.30 -30.58
CA ALA A 145 27.78 19.08 -31.74
C ALA A 145 26.83 20.27 -31.95
N GLY A 146 27.37 21.40 -32.43
CA GLY A 146 26.58 22.62 -32.67
C GLY A 146 26.34 23.43 -31.40
N GLU A 147 25.14 24.00 -31.28
CA GLU A 147 24.73 24.87 -30.17
C GLU A 147 23.26 24.59 -29.79
N MET A 148 22.83 25.03 -28.61
CA MET A 148 21.42 24.98 -28.23
C MET A 148 20.57 25.87 -29.16
N PRO A 149 19.33 25.48 -29.51
CA PRO A 149 18.49 26.29 -30.39
C PRO A 149 18.19 27.65 -29.78
N ALA A 150 18.50 28.72 -30.51
CA ALA A 150 18.22 30.07 -30.06
C ALA A 150 16.70 30.34 -30.04
N VAL A 151 16.24 31.09 -29.04
CA VAL A 151 14.84 31.51 -28.93
C VAL A 151 14.45 32.40 -30.11
N MET A 152 13.42 32.01 -30.86
CA MET A 152 12.84 32.79 -31.94
C MET A 152 11.60 33.54 -31.47
N THR A 153 11.45 34.80 -31.90
CA THR A 153 10.28 35.63 -31.60
C THR A 153 9.18 35.48 -32.67
N PRO A 154 7.91 35.74 -32.33
CA PRO A 154 6.82 35.77 -33.32
C PRO A 154 7.16 36.66 -34.52
N GLY A 155 6.93 36.14 -35.73
CA GLY A 155 7.23 36.83 -36.98
C GLY A 155 8.69 36.79 -37.44
N ALA A 156 9.56 35.99 -36.79
CA ALA A 156 10.91 35.75 -37.28
C ALA A 156 10.89 35.11 -38.70
N GLU A 157 11.69 35.67 -39.61
CA GLU A 157 11.90 35.12 -40.95
C GLU A 157 13.05 34.11 -40.92
N GLY A 158 12.85 32.92 -41.50
CA GLY A 158 13.85 31.85 -41.61
C GLY A 158 13.37 30.47 -41.16
N PRO A 159 14.21 29.43 -41.27
CA PRO A 159 13.90 28.10 -40.76
C PRO A 159 13.88 28.10 -39.22
N LEU A 160 13.02 27.25 -38.66
CA LEU A 160 12.93 27.06 -37.21
C LEU A 160 14.17 26.31 -36.73
N LEU A 161 14.84 26.84 -35.71
CA LEU A 161 16.04 26.20 -35.17
C LEU A 161 15.64 25.10 -34.19
N ALA A 162 16.11 23.89 -34.42
CA ALA A 162 15.84 22.74 -33.55
C ALA A 162 17.11 21.96 -33.24
N ALA A 163 17.08 21.23 -32.13
CA ALA A 163 18.10 20.27 -31.77
C ALA A 163 17.50 18.87 -31.67
N ILE A 164 18.33 17.85 -31.88
CA ILE A 164 17.92 16.44 -31.85
C ILE A 164 18.84 15.65 -30.93
N GLY A 165 18.33 14.53 -30.39
CA GLY A 165 19.16 13.62 -29.61
C GLY A 165 20.20 12.91 -30.48
N ALA A 166 21.39 12.67 -29.93
CA ALA A 166 22.50 12.00 -30.64
C ALA A 166 22.10 10.63 -31.19
N HIS A 167 21.35 9.85 -30.41
CA HIS A 167 20.85 8.55 -30.84
C HIS A 167 19.83 8.66 -31.98
N THR A 168 18.87 9.57 -31.85
CA THR A 168 17.90 9.86 -32.93
C THR A 168 18.60 10.36 -34.21
N ALA A 169 19.62 11.21 -34.08
CA ALA A 169 20.41 11.72 -35.20
C ALA A 169 21.10 10.59 -35.99
N GLU A 170 21.76 9.67 -35.28
CA GLU A 170 22.44 8.52 -35.88
C GLU A 170 21.45 7.57 -36.56
N LEU A 171 20.35 7.22 -35.88
CA LEU A 171 19.35 6.29 -36.41
C LEU A 171 18.64 6.80 -37.66
N ASN A 172 18.33 8.10 -37.72
CA ASN A 172 17.58 8.71 -38.82
C ASN A 172 18.51 9.34 -39.89
N GLY A 173 19.83 9.23 -39.72
CA GLY A 173 20.81 9.80 -40.65
C GLY A 173 20.76 11.33 -40.76
N ILE A 174 20.37 12.02 -39.68
CA ILE A 174 20.25 13.49 -39.65
C ILE A 174 21.53 14.08 -39.06
N ALA A 175 22.16 14.99 -39.79
CA ALA A 175 23.40 15.65 -39.40
C ALA A 175 23.16 17.11 -38.96
N LEU A 176 24.17 17.66 -38.27
CA LEU A 176 24.21 19.08 -37.95
C LEU A 176 24.23 19.92 -39.23
N GLY A 177 23.33 20.91 -39.33
CA GLY A 177 23.18 21.78 -40.49
C GLY A 177 22.18 21.27 -41.53
N ASP A 178 21.58 20.11 -41.33
CA ASP A 178 20.52 19.62 -42.22
C ASP A 178 19.26 20.49 -42.12
N GLU A 179 18.63 20.70 -43.27
CA GLU A 179 17.33 21.37 -43.37
C GLU A 179 16.24 20.35 -43.68
N LEU A 180 15.15 20.40 -42.91
CA LEU A 180 14.01 19.50 -43.00
C LEU A 180 12.72 20.32 -43.20
N ASP A 181 11.88 19.89 -44.13
CA ASP A 181 10.53 20.41 -44.28
C ASP A 181 9.56 19.52 -43.48
N MET A 182 8.91 20.10 -42.46
CA MET A 182 7.98 19.39 -41.58
C MET A 182 6.53 19.63 -42.02
N PHE A 183 5.88 18.62 -42.58
CA PHE A 183 4.48 18.70 -43.02
C PHE A 183 3.51 18.27 -41.90
N PRO A 184 2.49 19.07 -41.54
CA PRO A 184 1.56 18.71 -40.47
C PRO A 184 0.68 17.52 -40.89
N PHE A 185 0.49 16.53 -40.00
CA PHE A 185 -0.28 15.34 -40.38
C PHE A 185 -1.78 15.61 -40.63
N TRP A 186 -2.31 16.70 -40.04
CA TRP A 186 -3.74 17.01 -40.04
C TRP A 186 -4.18 17.90 -41.20
N ASP A 187 -3.25 18.48 -41.96
CA ASP A 187 -3.54 19.38 -43.07
C ASP A 187 -2.51 19.20 -44.20
N ASP A 188 -2.89 18.45 -45.23
CA ASP A 188 -2.03 18.16 -46.38
C ASP A 188 -1.81 19.38 -47.30
N GLU A 189 -2.62 20.42 -47.19
CA GLU A 189 -2.51 21.65 -47.99
C GLU A 189 -1.69 22.74 -47.31
N ALA A 190 -1.41 22.59 -46.01
CA ALA A 190 -0.63 23.54 -45.25
C ALA A 190 0.85 23.59 -45.70
N PRO A 191 1.47 24.79 -45.71
CA PRO A 191 2.88 24.92 -46.00
C PRO A 191 3.73 24.25 -44.90
N PRO A 192 4.86 23.60 -45.25
CA PRO A 192 5.71 22.95 -44.26
C PRO A 192 6.38 23.97 -43.33
N VAL A 193 6.86 23.48 -42.19
CA VAL A 193 7.80 24.23 -41.35
C VAL A 193 9.21 23.88 -41.79
N PRO A 194 9.96 24.80 -42.41
CA PRO A 194 11.37 24.58 -42.63
C PRO A 194 12.07 24.61 -41.27
N VAL A 195 12.87 23.58 -40.99
CA VAL A 195 13.60 23.40 -39.73
C VAL A 195 15.08 23.22 -40.05
N LEU A 196 15.94 23.92 -39.32
CA LEU A 196 17.40 23.77 -39.40
C LEU A 196 17.90 23.10 -38.12
N ILE A 197 18.64 22.01 -38.27
CA ILE A 197 19.26 21.30 -37.15
C ILE A 197 20.53 22.03 -36.72
N VAL A 198 20.47 22.71 -35.57
CA VAL A 198 21.57 23.54 -35.04
C VAL A 198 22.33 22.90 -33.87
N GLY A 199 21.81 21.81 -33.31
CA GLY A 199 22.41 21.12 -32.18
C GLY A 199 22.12 19.63 -32.17
N ILE A 200 23.12 18.85 -31.79
CA ILE A 200 22.99 17.44 -31.42
C ILE A 200 23.26 17.35 -29.92
N LEU A 201 22.31 16.81 -29.18
CA LEU A 201 22.25 16.85 -27.73
C LEU A 201 22.28 15.43 -27.15
N GLU A 202 22.81 15.30 -25.94
CA GLU A 202 22.77 14.05 -25.18
C GLU A 202 22.45 14.34 -23.71
N PRO A 203 21.60 13.54 -23.03
CA PRO A 203 21.33 13.69 -21.61
C PRO A 203 22.61 13.56 -20.79
N ASN A 204 22.77 14.38 -19.76
CA ASN A 204 23.89 14.23 -18.82
C ASN A 204 23.77 12.92 -18.02
N ASP A 205 22.54 12.58 -17.61
CA ASP A 205 22.15 11.32 -17.00
C ASP A 205 20.67 11.07 -17.33
N ILE A 206 20.36 10.00 -18.06
CA ILE A 206 18.98 9.64 -18.45
C ILE A 206 18.18 9.04 -17.28
N THR A 207 18.87 8.59 -16.23
CA THR A 207 18.25 8.04 -15.01
C THR A 207 17.90 9.11 -13.98
N ASP A 208 18.26 10.36 -14.23
CA ASP A 208 17.91 11.50 -13.38
C ASP A 208 16.38 11.61 -13.21
N ARG A 209 15.93 11.98 -12.00
CA ARG A 209 14.52 12.19 -11.67
C ARG A 209 13.84 13.18 -12.62
N TYR A 210 14.60 14.10 -13.21
CA TYR A 210 14.16 15.01 -14.26
C TYR A 210 13.46 14.29 -15.41
N TRP A 211 13.89 13.08 -15.80
CA TRP A 211 13.28 12.31 -16.90
C TRP A 211 12.08 11.44 -16.48
N ALA A 212 11.68 11.51 -15.21
CA ALA A 212 10.51 10.82 -14.64
C ALA A 212 10.49 9.30 -14.90
N GLY A 213 11.67 8.66 -14.92
CA GLY A 213 11.84 7.23 -15.09
C GLY A 213 11.53 6.70 -16.50
N ASP A 214 11.41 7.58 -17.50
CA ASP A 214 11.24 7.19 -18.91
C ASP A 214 12.57 7.33 -19.65
N GLU A 215 13.24 6.20 -19.89
CA GLU A 215 14.51 6.13 -20.63
C GLU A 215 14.38 6.63 -22.09
N ASN A 216 13.15 6.73 -22.61
CA ASN A 216 12.86 7.28 -23.94
C ASN A 216 12.19 8.67 -23.84
N ALA A 217 12.32 9.38 -22.72
CA ALA A 217 11.76 10.73 -22.59
C ALA A 217 12.44 11.73 -23.53
N PHE A 218 13.72 11.48 -23.84
CA PHE A 218 14.54 12.37 -24.65
C PHE A 218 14.53 12.04 -26.15
N ASP A 219 14.60 10.74 -26.48
CA ASP A 219 14.53 10.20 -27.84
C ASP A 219 13.20 9.45 -28.03
N ALA A 220 12.53 9.63 -29.15
CA ALA A 220 11.21 9.03 -29.36
C ALA A 220 11.28 7.49 -29.36
N PRO A 221 10.36 6.77 -28.68
CA PRO A 221 10.38 5.32 -28.65
C PRO A 221 10.07 4.74 -30.05
N SER A 222 11.10 4.23 -30.72
CA SER A 222 10.99 3.47 -31.97
C SER A 222 10.25 2.15 -31.71
N ARG A 223 8.91 2.15 -31.82
CA ARG A 223 8.09 0.93 -31.64
C ARG A 223 7.62 0.31 -32.95
N THR A 224 7.33 1.13 -33.96
CA THR A 224 6.81 0.70 -35.28
C THR A 224 7.15 1.63 -36.45
N TRP A 225 7.48 2.90 -36.17
CA TRP A 225 7.81 3.92 -37.16
C TRP A 225 9.02 4.74 -36.67
N GLU A 226 9.88 5.15 -37.58
CA GLU A 226 10.95 6.11 -37.31
C GLU A 226 10.33 7.42 -36.81
N THR A 227 10.68 7.84 -35.59
CA THR A 227 10.14 9.05 -34.97
C THR A 227 11.27 9.93 -34.46
N VAL A 228 11.21 11.23 -34.77
CA VAL A 228 12.23 12.22 -34.40
C VAL A 228 11.63 13.25 -33.45
N PHE A 229 12.26 13.45 -32.29
CA PHE A 229 11.94 14.57 -31.41
C PHE A 229 12.85 15.76 -31.72
N LEU A 230 12.22 16.86 -32.12
CA LEU A 230 12.85 18.14 -32.42
C LEU A 230 12.71 19.04 -31.19
N HIS A 231 13.77 19.12 -30.40
CA HIS A 231 13.83 19.94 -29.19
C HIS A 231 13.91 21.42 -29.57
N VAL A 232 12.94 22.20 -29.08
CA VAL A 232 12.80 23.63 -29.34
C VAL A 232 12.49 24.40 -28.05
N PRO A 233 12.85 25.68 -27.93
CA PRO A 233 12.51 26.47 -26.75
C PRO A 233 10.99 26.63 -26.58
N GLU A 234 10.49 26.61 -25.34
CA GLU A 234 9.05 26.75 -25.01
C GLU A 234 8.45 28.01 -25.66
N SER A 235 9.17 29.13 -25.63
CA SER A 235 8.76 30.39 -26.26
C SER A 235 8.68 30.32 -27.78
N THR A 236 9.52 29.51 -28.43
CA THR A 236 9.51 29.29 -29.89
C THR A 236 8.36 28.38 -30.29
N PHE A 237 8.08 27.34 -29.49
CA PHE A 237 6.94 26.46 -29.67
C PHE A 237 5.62 27.26 -29.69
N PHE A 238 5.40 28.11 -28.71
CA PHE A 238 4.17 28.90 -28.62
C PHE A 238 4.17 30.14 -29.51
N GLY A 239 5.31 30.83 -29.67
CA GLY A 239 5.38 32.11 -30.39
C GLY A 239 5.60 31.99 -31.89
N VAL A 240 6.03 30.85 -32.41
CA VAL A 240 6.29 30.66 -33.85
C VAL A 240 5.45 29.51 -34.40
N LEU A 241 5.57 28.32 -33.80
CA LEU A 241 4.91 27.12 -34.31
C LEU A 241 3.39 27.18 -34.14
N ALA A 242 2.91 27.49 -32.94
CA ALA A 242 1.47 27.61 -32.67
C ALA A 242 0.80 28.82 -33.36
N ASP A 243 1.53 29.94 -33.53
CA ASP A 243 1.04 31.10 -34.27
C ASP A 243 0.90 30.78 -35.77
N ARG A 244 1.79 29.96 -36.32
CA ARG A 244 1.72 29.48 -37.71
C ARG A 244 0.57 28.49 -37.93
N PHE A 245 0.26 27.64 -36.95
CA PHE A 245 -0.82 26.64 -37.02
C PHE A 245 -1.81 26.80 -35.86
N PRO A 246 -2.88 27.61 -36.03
CA PRO A 246 -3.88 27.83 -34.97
C PRO A 246 -4.64 26.57 -34.53
N GLU A 247 -4.67 25.53 -35.38
CA GLU A 247 -5.29 24.22 -35.11
C GLU A 247 -4.31 23.19 -34.53
N LEU A 248 -3.04 23.58 -34.33
CA LEU A 248 -2.05 22.72 -33.70
C LEU A 248 -2.54 22.24 -32.35
N VAL A 249 -2.53 20.92 -32.17
CA VAL A 249 -2.72 20.29 -30.87
C VAL A 249 -1.40 19.76 -30.33
N ALA A 250 -1.30 19.70 -29.02
CA ALA A 250 -0.15 19.19 -28.30
C ALA A 250 -0.59 18.36 -27.09
N ASP A 251 0.25 17.42 -26.72
CA ASP A 251 0.17 16.73 -25.44
C ASP A 251 1.06 17.48 -24.44
N TYR A 252 0.53 17.72 -23.24
CA TYR A 252 1.25 18.39 -22.17
C TYR A 252 1.40 17.48 -20.97
N ASP A 253 2.64 17.28 -20.55
CA ASP A 253 3.01 16.50 -19.37
C ASP A 253 3.62 17.44 -18.32
N SER A 254 2.94 17.54 -17.17
CA SER A 254 3.43 18.28 -16.00
C SER A 254 3.86 17.27 -14.93
N PHE A 255 5.15 17.29 -14.58
CA PHE A 255 5.75 16.42 -13.58
C PHE A 255 6.01 17.23 -12.31
N PHE A 256 5.26 16.92 -11.25
CA PHE A 256 5.42 17.55 -9.94
C PHE A 256 6.27 16.63 -9.06
N GLU A 257 7.46 17.11 -8.74
CA GLU A 257 8.35 16.44 -7.82
C GLU A 257 7.79 16.51 -6.40
N VAL A 258 7.83 15.38 -5.70
CA VAL A 258 7.43 15.29 -4.31
C VAL A 258 8.68 15.35 -3.43
N ASN A 259 8.72 16.34 -2.54
CA ASN A 259 9.76 16.44 -1.52
C ASN A 259 9.50 15.39 -0.44
N LEU A 260 10.23 14.27 -0.55
CA LEU A 260 10.08 13.11 0.33
C LEU A 260 10.49 13.42 1.78
N ASP A 261 11.43 14.32 2.01
CA ASP A 261 11.88 14.70 3.36
C ASP A 261 10.84 15.55 4.11
N ALA A 262 9.95 16.22 3.36
CA ALA A 262 8.85 16.98 3.92
C ALA A 262 7.63 16.10 4.24
N LEU A 263 7.62 14.82 3.82
CA LEU A 263 6.57 13.87 4.18
C LEU A 263 6.84 13.27 5.55
N ASP A 264 5.84 13.32 6.43
CA ASP A 264 5.87 12.70 7.73
C ASP A 264 4.51 12.05 8.06
N ALA A 265 4.44 11.29 9.14
CA ALA A 265 3.21 10.58 9.49
C ALA A 265 2.03 11.51 9.83
N ARG A 266 2.27 12.80 10.08
CA ARG A 266 1.24 13.77 10.45
C ARG A 266 0.61 14.40 9.22
N ASN A 267 1.37 14.61 8.15
CA ASN A 267 0.85 15.16 6.91
C ASN A 267 0.50 14.08 5.86
N ALA A 268 1.00 12.84 5.98
CA ALA A 268 0.77 11.75 5.04
C ALA A 268 -0.72 11.55 4.68
N ALA A 269 -1.62 11.51 5.68
CA ALA A 269 -3.05 11.36 5.42
C ALA A 269 -3.66 12.56 4.68
N SER A 270 -3.22 13.78 5.01
CA SER A 270 -3.68 14.99 4.33
C SER A 270 -3.21 15.02 2.88
N VAL A 271 -1.94 14.68 2.63
CA VAL A 271 -1.36 14.60 1.29
C VAL A 271 -2.05 13.51 0.48
N ALA A 272 -2.22 12.30 1.04
CA ALA A 272 -2.91 11.21 0.36
C ALA A 272 -4.34 11.59 -0.06
N ASN A 273 -5.08 12.30 0.80
CA ASN A 273 -6.42 12.77 0.48
C ASN A 273 -6.41 13.91 -0.54
N GLY A 274 -5.44 14.83 -0.43
CA GLY A 274 -5.24 15.90 -1.40
C GLY A 274 -4.95 15.35 -2.79
N VAL A 275 -4.01 14.40 -2.91
CA VAL A 275 -3.61 13.77 -4.17
C VAL A 275 -4.72 12.87 -4.73
N ALA A 276 -5.43 12.11 -3.89
CA ALA A 276 -6.62 11.37 -4.34
C ALA A 276 -7.71 12.31 -4.89
N GLY A 277 -7.91 13.46 -4.24
CA GLY A 277 -8.81 14.52 -4.71
C GLY A 277 -8.33 15.21 -5.99
N LEU A 278 -7.01 15.34 -6.17
CA LEU A 278 -6.39 16.03 -7.30
C LEU A 278 -6.87 15.47 -8.65
N ASN A 279 -6.93 14.14 -8.80
CA ASN A 279 -7.44 13.51 -10.02
C ASN A 279 -8.88 13.96 -10.33
N SER A 280 -9.73 14.07 -9.31
CA SER A 280 -11.11 14.53 -9.49
C SER A 280 -11.23 16.03 -9.79
N VAL A 281 -10.33 16.85 -9.22
CA VAL A 281 -10.28 18.30 -9.49
C VAL A 281 -9.82 18.54 -10.92
N ILE A 282 -8.73 17.90 -11.33
CA ILE A 282 -8.17 18.02 -12.68
C ILE A 282 -9.17 17.52 -13.73
N ALA A 283 -9.84 16.39 -13.49
CA ALA A 283 -10.86 15.87 -14.42
C ALA A 283 -12.10 16.78 -14.56
N GLN A 284 -12.37 17.67 -13.59
CA GLN A 284 -13.45 18.65 -13.66
C GLN A 284 -13.04 19.96 -14.35
N THR A 285 -11.76 20.34 -14.28
CA THR A 285 -11.27 21.61 -14.82
C THR A 285 -10.62 21.49 -16.18
N GLU A 286 -10.03 20.33 -16.49
CA GLU A 286 -9.26 20.09 -17.72
C GLU A 286 -9.85 18.91 -18.50
N GLU A 287 -10.03 19.09 -19.81
CA GLU A 287 -10.47 18.01 -20.69
C GLU A 287 -9.33 17.04 -20.98
N ARG A 288 -9.63 15.73 -21.09
CA ARG A 288 -8.65 14.68 -21.45
C ARG A 288 -7.39 14.68 -20.56
N ALA A 289 -7.56 15.03 -19.30
CA ALA A 289 -6.50 15.03 -18.31
C ALA A 289 -6.54 13.76 -17.44
N ARG A 290 -5.36 13.26 -17.06
CA ARG A 290 -5.21 12.13 -16.13
C ARG A 290 -4.03 12.35 -15.20
N THR A 291 -4.18 11.92 -13.96
CA THR A 291 -3.10 11.94 -12.96
C THR A 291 -2.58 10.53 -12.74
N LEU A 292 -1.26 10.36 -12.78
CA LEU A 292 -0.57 9.11 -12.46
C LEU A 292 0.37 9.35 -11.26
N THR A 293 0.30 8.47 -10.26
CA THR A 293 1.17 8.49 -9.07
C THR A 293 0.96 7.22 -8.24
N GLU A 294 2.02 6.65 -7.69
CA GLU A 294 1.96 5.57 -6.69
C GLU A 294 2.00 6.12 -5.25
N LEU A 295 2.08 7.44 -5.06
CA LEU A 295 2.14 8.04 -3.72
C LEU A 295 0.89 7.74 -2.89
N THR A 296 -0.30 7.84 -3.49
CA THR A 296 -1.57 7.61 -2.78
C THR A 296 -1.66 6.20 -2.17
N PRO A 297 -1.46 5.10 -2.93
CA PRO A 297 -1.50 3.76 -2.36
C PRO A 297 -0.41 3.53 -1.31
N VAL A 298 0.79 4.10 -1.47
CA VAL A 298 1.88 4.00 -0.48
C VAL A 298 1.50 4.67 0.84
N LEU A 299 1.02 5.91 0.79
CA LEU A 299 0.62 6.68 1.99
C LEU A 299 -0.59 6.06 2.71
N ARG A 300 -1.55 5.47 1.96
CA ARG A 300 -2.74 4.84 2.56
C ARG A 300 -2.45 3.47 3.16
N THR A 301 -1.74 2.61 2.44
CA THR A 301 -1.37 1.26 2.90
C THR A 301 -0.53 1.33 4.18
N PHE A 302 0.27 2.39 4.33
CA PHE A 302 1.05 2.67 5.53
C PHE A 302 0.19 2.89 6.78
N ASP A 303 -0.86 3.71 6.72
CA ASP A 303 -1.66 4.01 7.92
C ASP A 303 -2.53 2.81 8.36
N GLU A 304 -3.06 2.06 7.39
CA GLU A 304 -3.80 0.81 7.66
C GLU A 304 -2.91 -0.23 8.34
N LYS A 305 -1.70 -0.49 7.82
CA LYS A 305 -0.77 -1.47 8.40
C LYS A 305 -0.36 -1.09 9.82
N LEU A 306 -0.12 0.19 10.09
CA LEU A 306 0.25 0.66 11.42
C LEU A 306 -0.89 0.63 12.43
N PHE A 307 -2.15 0.76 12.00
CA PHE A 307 -3.28 0.58 12.90
C PHE A 307 -3.28 -0.81 13.54
N PHE A 308 -3.01 -1.86 12.76
CA PHE A 308 -2.95 -3.25 13.24
C PHE A 308 -1.77 -3.50 14.19
N THR A 309 -0.60 -2.89 13.96
CA THR A 309 0.56 -3.06 14.84
C THR A 309 0.41 -2.31 16.16
N ARG A 310 -0.29 -1.16 16.19
CA ARG A 310 -0.47 -0.32 17.40
C ARG A 310 -1.32 -1.00 18.48
N ILE A 311 -2.39 -1.70 18.09
CA ILE A 311 -3.36 -2.33 18.99
C ILE A 311 -2.66 -3.22 20.05
N PRO A 312 -1.85 -4.21 19.68
CA PRO A 312 -1.14 -5.05 20.65
C PRO A 312 -0.20 -4.29 21.59
N LEU A 313 0.47 -3.25 21.08
CA LEU A 313 1.37 -2.44 21.88
C LEU A 313 0.61 -1.65 22.95
N PHE A 314 -0.58 -1.12 22.61
CA PHE A 314 -1.47 -0.52 23.61
C PHE A 314 -1.87 -1.53 24.69
N VAL A 315 -2.15 -2.78 24.32
CA VAL A 315 -2.46 -3.85 25.28
C VAL A 315 -1.27 -4.09 26.21
N LEU A 316 -0.05 -4.20 25.68
CA LEU A 316 1.16 -4.40 26.46
C LEU A 316 1.42 -3.21 27.41
N LEU A 317 1.32 -1.98 26.91
CA LEU A 317 1.51 -0.76 27.70
C LEU A 317 0.45 -0.62 28.79
N LEU A 318 -0.81 -1.00 28.53
CA LEU A 318 -1.86 -1.03 29.53
C LEU A 318 -1.56 -2.05 30.64
N GLN A 319 -1.06 -3.24 30.29
CA GLN A 319 -0.66 -4.25 31.26
C GLN A 319 0.51 -3.77 32.13
N ILE A 320 1.58 -3.25 31.52
CA ILE A 320 2.75 -2.71 32.25
C ILE A 320 2.32 -1.51 33.12
N GLY A 321 1.46 -0.62 32.60
CA GLY A 321 0.86 0.47 33.35
C GLY A 321 0.08 -0.03 34.57
N GLY A 322 -0.69 -1.11 34.41
CA GLY A 322 -1.37 -1.81 35.49
C GLY A 322 -0.42 -2.36 36.56
N ILE A 323 0.70 -2.97 36.13
CA ILE A 323 1.78 -3.43 37.04
C ILE A 323 2.35 -2.25 37.84
N VAL A 324 2.64 -1.14 37.18
CA VAL A 324 3.23 0.04 37.82
C VAL A 324 2.24 0.69 38.78
N ALA A 325 0.96 0.78 38.42
CA ALA A 325 -0.09 1.23 39.32
C ALA A 325 -0.19 0.32 40.55
N TYR A 326 -0.16 -1.01 40.36
CA TYR A 326 -0.14 -1.99 41.44
C TYR A 326 1.09 -1.82 42.35
N TYR A 327 2.28 -1.67 41.76
CA TYR A 327 3.52 -1.40 42.47
C TYR A 327 3.42 -0.12 43.31
N LEU A 328 2.90 0.96 42.73
CA LEU A 328 2.71 2.23 43.44
C LEU A 328 1.74 2.09 44.62
N VAL A 329 0.61 1.38 44.44
CA VAL A 329 -0.31 1.09 45.55
C VAL A 329 0.36 0.25 46.64
N MET A 330 1.17 -0.74 46.25
CA MET A 330 1.93 -1.58 47.19
C MET A 330 2.95 -0.76 47.99
N VAL A 331 3.78 0.03 47.32
CA VAL A 331 4.78 0.86 48.00
C VAL A 331 4.11 1.94 48.85
N SER A 332 3.04 2.55 48.36
CA SER A 332 2.21 3.51 49.09
C SER A 332 1.63 2.89 50.38
N THR A 333 1.07 1.69 50.29
CA THR A 333 0.57 0.98 51.49
C THR A 333 1.70 0.65 52.45
N MET A 334 2.88 0.22 51.97
CA MET A 334 4.04 -0.03 52.84
C MET A 334 4.56 1.25 53.51
N LEU A 335 4.61 2.36 52.78
CA LEU A 335 5.00 3.67 53.28
C LEU A 335 4.03 4.14 54.38
N THR A 336 2.73 4.01 54.11
CA THR A 336 1.67 4.35 55.06
C THR A 336 1.72 3.47 56.32
N GLU A 337 1.96 2.16 56.16
CA GLU A 337 2.13 1.21 57.28
C GLU A 337 3.33 1.61 58.17
N ARG A 338 4.47 1.98 57.57
CA ARG A 338 5.64 2.47 58.33
C ARG A 338 5.39 3.80 59.02
N GLN A 339 4.64 4.69 58.40
CA GLN A 339 4.31 6.00 58.94
C GLN A 339 3.14 5.98 59.93
N THR A 340 2.52 4.83 60.17
CA THR A 340 1.31 4.75 61.02
C THR A 340 1.57 5.19 62.47
N ALA A 341 2.77 4.94 63.03
CA ALA A 341 3.14 5.41 64.37
C ALA A 341 3.27 6.94 64.46
N GLU A 342 3.81 7.56 63.40
CA GLU A 342 3.90 9.03 63.27
C GLU A 342 2.50 9.64 63.16
N ILE A 343 1.66 9.08 62.28
CA ILE A 343 0.25 9.47 62.10
C ILE A 343 -0.51 9.41 63.43
N ALA A 344 -0.35 8.33 64.20
CA ALA A 344 -0.99 8.17 65.50
C ALA A 344 -0.55 9.25 66.51
N THR A 345 0.74 9.62 66.50
CA THR A 345 1.30 10.66 67.37
C THR A 345 0.81 12.06 66.97
N LEU A 346 0.70 12.34 65.67
CA LEU A 346 0.14 13.60 65.17
C LEU A 346 -1.35 13.72 65.49
N ARG A 347 -2.11 12.62 65.36
CA ARG A 347 -3.53 12.54 65.75
C ARG A 347 -3.73 12.74 67.24
N SER A 348 -2.89 12.17 68.10
CA SER A 348 -2.98 12.39 69.55
C SER A 348 -2.60 13.82 69.97
N ARG A 349 -1.87 14.54 69.13
CA ARG A 349 -1.54 15.97 69.30
C ARG A 349 -2.54 16.93 68.64
N GLY A 350 -3.68 16.42 68.16
CA GLY A 350 -4.80 17.23 67.66
C GLY A 350 -4.82 17.49 66.15
N ALA A 351 -3.99 16.80 65.35
CA ALA A 351 -4.03 16.95 63.89
C ALA A 351 -5.37 16.43 63.30
N THR A 352 -5.98 17.20 62.40
CA THR A 352 -7.21 16.79 61.72
C THR A 352 -6.90 15.87 60.53
N THR A 353 -7.86 15.02 60.14
CA THR A 353 -7.74 14.17 58.95
C THR A 353 -7.47 14.99 57.68
N GLY A 354 -8.11 16.17 57.57
CA GLY A 354 -7.87 17.10 56.47
C GLY A 354 -6.42 17.58 56.40
N GLN A 355 -5.82 18.01 57.52
CA GLN A 355 -4.43 18.46 57.57
C GLN A 355 -3.44 17.36 57.16
N LEU A 356 -3.69 16.14 57.62
CA LEU A 356 -2.86 14.98 57.28
C LEU A 356 -2.99 14.60 55.80
N LEU A 357 -4.21 14.67 55.25
CA LEU A 357 -4.48 14.41 53.84
C LEU A 357 -3.88 15.49 52.94
N THR A 358 -3.95 16.78 53.33
CA THR A 358 -3.31 17.88 52.59
C THR A 358 -1.80 17.67 52.53
N GLN A 359 -1.17 17.16 53.60
CA GLN A 359 0.26 16.85 53.60
C GLN A 359 0.61 15.75 52.58
N TYR A 360 -0.10 14.62 52.58
CA TYR A 360 0.10 13.57 51.57
C TYR A 360 -0.23 14.06 50.15
N GLY A 361 -1.21 14.96 50.01
CA GLY A 361 -1.54 15.60 48.75
C GLY A 361 -0.37 16.44 48.22
N VAL A 362 0.29 17.25 49.07
CA VAL A 362 1.47 18.03 48.66
C VAL A 362 2.63 17.10 48.26
N GLU A 363 2.90 16.05 49.03
CA GLU A 363 3.92 15.04 48.68
C GLU A 363 3.59 14.38 47.33
N GLY A 364 2.33 14.00 47.11
CA GLY A 364 1.86 13.41 45.85
C GLY A 364 1.96 14.36 44.66
N VAL A 365 1.62 15.65 44.82
CA VAL A 365 1.73 16.65 43.75
C VAL A 365 3.20 16.88 43.35
N LEU A 366 4.12 16.91 44.31
CA LEU A 366 5.56 17.02 44.00
C LEU A 366 6.05 15.82 43.18
N LEU A 367 5.64 14.61 43.54
CA LEU A 367 5.97 13.39 42.80
C LEU A 367 5.33 13.36 41.40
N ALA A 368 4.08 13.81 41.30
CA ALA A 368 3.37 13.96 40.04
C ALA A 368 4.08 14.97 39.11
N ALA A 369 4.54 16.11 39.63
CA ALA A 369 5.29 17.09 38.85
C ALA A 369 6.62 16.50 38.31
N ILE A 370 7.34 15.72 39.13
CA ILE A 370 8.54 15.00 38.68
C ILE A 370 8.19 14.04 37.54
N ALA A 371 7.10 13.29 37.66
CA ALA A 371 6.66 12.35 36.63
C ALA A 371 6.32 13.05 35.30
N VAL A 372 5.65 14.20 35.32
CA VAL A 372 5.33 14.97 34.09
C VAL A 372 6.58 15.54 33.42
N ILE A 373 7.53 16.04 34.21
CA ILE A 373 8.76 16.66 33.70
C ILE A 373 9.73 15.60 33.17
N THR A 374 9.90 14.50 33.89
CA THR A 374 10.93 13.49 33.58
C THR A 374 10.41 12.30 32.78
N GLY A 375 9.10 12.05 32.77
CA GLY A 375 8.48 10.93 32.07
C GLY A 375 8.72 10.95 30.56
N PRO A 376 8.31 12.00 29.82
CA PRO A 376 8.52 12.07 28.37
C PRO A 376 10.00 12.01 27.95
N PRO A 377 10.94 12.75 28.57
CA PRO A 377 12.37 12.63 28.24
C PRO A 377 12.94 11.23 28.50
N LEU A 378 12.53 10.58 29.60
CA LEU A 378 12.95 9.21 29.91
C LEU A 378 12.41 8.21 28.88
N ALA A 379 11.14 8.36 28.48
CA ALA A 379 10.54 7.57 27.43
C ALA A 379 11.28 7.76 26.10
N ALA A 380 11.56 9.01 25.72
CA ALA A 380 12.29 9.32 24.50
C ALA A 380 13.70 8.72 24.48
N LEU A 381 14.42 8.79 25.61
CA LEU A 381 15.74 8.17 25.74
C LEU A 381 15.68 6.66 25.52
N VAL A 382 14.74 5.98 26.18
CA VAL A 382 14.60 4.52 26.08
C VAL A 382 14.20 4.11 24.66
N ILE A 383 13.25 4.81 24.04
CA ILE A 383 12.79 4.50 22.68
C ILE A 383 13.88 4.78 21.65
N SER A 384 14.58 5.91 21.76
CA SER A 384 15.69 6.25 20.86
C SER A 384 16.80 5.19 20.92
N ALA A 385 17.09 4.66 22.12
CA ALA A 385 18.06 3.58 22.31
C ALA A 385 17.62 2.22 21.75
N LEU A 386 16.37 2.04 21.33
CA LEU A 386 15.91 0.80 20.67
C LEU A 386 16.33 0.72 19.19
N GLY A 387 16.66 1.85 18.55
CA GLY A 387 17.00 1.88 17.13
C GLY A 387 18.09 0.87 16.72
N PRO A 388 19.23 0.81 17.42
CA PRO A 388 20.30 -0.14 17.08
C PRO A 388 19.98 -1.62 17.34
N THR A 389 18.82 -1.95 17.91
CA THR A 389 18.48 -3.36 18.22
C THR A 389 18.07 -4.11 16.95
N PRO A 390 18.25 -5.45 16.88
CA PRO A 390 17.96 -6.23 15.67
C PRO A 390 16.55 -5.99 15.09
N ALA A 391 15.55 -5.82 15.96
CA ALA A 391 14.16 -5.57 15.55
C ALA A 391 13.95 -4.25 14.79
N PHE A 392 14.80 -3.23 15.03
CA PHE A 392 14.68 -1.90 14.38
C PHE A 392 15.87 -1.58 13.47
N SER A 393 16.96 -2.33 13.57
CA SER A 393 18.21 -2.05 12.84
C SER A 393 18.04 -2.00 11.32
N ALA A 394 17.15 -2.82 10.76
CA ALA A 394 16.82 -2.83 9.34
C ALA A 394 15.99 -1.62 8.88
N LEU A 395 15.33 -0.94 9.83
CA LEU A 395 14.50 0.23 9.56
C LEU A 395 15.22 1.55 9.92
N SER A 396 16.16 1.53 10.86
CA SER A 396 16.88 2.71 11.37
C SER A 396 18.33 2.82 10.90
N ASP A 397 18.76 1.97 9.97
CA ASP A 397 20.16 1.83 9.51
C ASP A 397 21.16 1.65 10.67
N GLY A 398 20.73 0.96 11.73
CA GLY A 398 21.51 0.77 12.96
C GLY A 398 21.70 2.03 13.82
N GLY A 399 21.12 3.17 13.44
CA GLY A 399 21.11 4.41 14.21
C GLY A 399 20.03 4.45 15.30
N PRO A 400 20.07 5.45 16.20
CA PRO A 400 18.98 5.69 17.15
C PRO A 400 17.70 6.11 16.43
N LEU A 401 16.53 5.74 16.98
CA LEU A 401 15.26 6.20 16.43
C LEU A 401 15.13 7.73 16.57
N ASP A 402 14.58 8.40 15.55
CA ASP A 402 14.16 9.81 15.66
C ASP A 402 12.95 9.87 16.59
N VAL A 403 13.09 10.66 17.65
CA VAL A 403 12.09 10.73 18.70
C VAL A 403 11.82 12.18 19.05
N ARG A 404 10.53 12.57 18.95
CA ARG A 404 10.09 13.94 19.22
C ARG A 404 9.22 14.01 20.46
N LEU A 405 9.47 15.03 21.28
CA LEU A 405 8.67 15.31 22.46
C LEU A 405 7.44 16.14 22.07
N SER A 406 6.28 15.50 22.02
CA SER A 406 5.01 16.16 21.68
C SER A 406 4.24 16.65 22.93
N GLY A 407 3.36 17.65 22.75
CA GLY A 407 2.47 18.09 23.82
C GLY A 407 1.53 16.97 24.32
N GLN A 408 1.14 16.05 23.42
CA GLN A 408 0.36 14.87 23.78
C GLN A 408 1.14 13.91 24.69
N ALA A 409 2.45 13.73 24.47
CA ALA A 409 3.29 12.93 25.34
C ALA A 409 3.33 13.48 26.78
N TYR A 410 3.37 14.81 26.94
CA TYR A 410 3.25 15.46 28.26
C TYR A 410 1.85 15.34 28.85
N ALA A 411 0.78 15.41 28.03
CA ALA A 411 -0.59 15.20 28.49
C ALA A 411 -0.78 13.77 29.05
N LEU A 412 -0.25 12.75 28.35
CA LEU A 412 -0.25 11.36 28.83
C LEU A 412 0.64 11.16 30.06
N ALA A 413 1.79 11.86 30.14
CA ALA A 413 2.56 11.90 31.39
C ALA A 413 1.72 12.44 32.55
N GLY A 414 0.89 13.46 32.28
CA GLY A 414 -0.08 14.01 33.22
C GLY A 414 -1.11 12.99 33.71
N VAL A 415 -1.65 12.16 32.82
CA VAL A 415 -2.52 11.03 33.19
C VAL A 415 -1.77 10.03 34.07
N GLY A 416 -0.52 9.70 33.73
CA GLY A 416 0.31 8.76 34.50
C GLY A 416 0.61 9.30 35.90
N ALA A 417 0.90 10.60 35.96
CA ALA A 417 1.08 11.34 37.21
C ALA A 417 -0.20 11.37 38.06
N LEU A 418 -1.38 11.49 37.43
CA LEU A 418 -2.67 11.42 38.13
C LEU A 418 -2.93 10.02 38.70
N ILE A 419 -2.63 8.97 37.94
CA ILE A 419 -2.72 7.57 38.40
C ILE A 419 -1.78 7.35 39.60
N ALA A 420 -0.55 7.83 39.48
CA ALA A 420 0.44 7.75 40.56
C ALA A 420 -0.01 8.52 41.81
N PHE A 421 -0.54 9.73 41.62
CA PHE A 421 -1.12 10.54 42.69
C PHE A 421 -2.28 9.80 43.38
N ALA A 422 -3.22 9.24 42.63
CA ALA A 422 -4.33 8.46 43.16
C ALA A 422 -3.83 7.23 43.93
N ALA A 423 -2.85 6.50 43.38
CA ALA A 423 -2.23 5.33 44.02
C ALA A 423 -1.54 5.68 45.34
N LEU A 424 -1.04 6.91 45.51
CA LEU A 424 -0.45 7.41 46.74
C LEU A 424 -1.51 7.89 47.74
N VAL A 425 -2.47 8.70 47.29
CA VAL A 425 -3.44 9.36 48.16
C VAL A 425 -4.55 8.42 48.63
N ILE A 426 -5.02 7.48 47.81
CA ILE A 426 -6.13 6.58 48.19
C ILE A 426 -5.77 5.71 49.42
N PRO A 427 -4.62 5.01 49.47
CA PRO A 427 -4.24 4.25 50.65
C PRO A 427 -4.03 5.14 51.89
N ALA A 428 -3.44 6.32 51.72
CA ALA A 428 -3.25 7.29 52.79
C ALA A 428 -4.60 7.75 53.36
N TRP A 429 -5.56 8.09 52.49
CA TRP A 429 -6.91 8.47 52.87
C TRP A 429 -7.61 7.39 53.70
N LEU A 430 -7.57 6.13 53.24
CA LEU A 430 -8.13 4.99 53.97
C LEU A 430 -7.45 4.77 55.33
N ALA A 431 -6.15 5.03 55.44
CA ALA A 431 -5.42 4.93 56.69
C ALA A 431 -5.74 6.07 57.67
N THR A 432 -5.90 7.31 57.17
CA THR A 432 -6.19 8.48 58.02
C THR A 432 -7.58 8.43 58.68
N ARG A 433 -8.51 7.63 58.13
CA ARG A 433 -9.85 7.40 58.71
C ARG A 433 -9.85 6.42 59.88
N ARG A 434 -8.77 5.68 60.11
CA ARG A 434 -8.68 4.71 61.23
C ARG A 434 -8.34 5.43 62.53
N THR A 435 -9.10 5.13 63.59
CA THR A 435 -8.87 5.70 64.92
C THR A 435 -7.70 5.01 65.65
N VAL A 436 -7.10 5.67 66.63
CA VAL A 436 -6.01 5.11 67.47
C VAL A 436 -6.45 3.83 68.18
N VAL A 437 -7.75 3.73 68.52
CA VAL A 437 -8.36 2.55 69.14
C VAL A 437 -8.48 1.40 68.14
N GLU A 438 -8.93 1.66 66.91
CA GLU A 438 -8.95 0.66 65.83
C GLU A 438 -7.55 0.18 65.45
N PHE A 439 -6.54 1.05 65.49
CA PHE A 439 -5.14 0.66 65.27
C PHE A 439 -4.66 -0.34 66.31
N LYS A 440 -4.81 -0.04 67.60
CA LYS A 440 -4.44 -0.99 68.68
C LYS A 440 -5.23 -2.30 68.60
N ARG A 441 -6.49 -2.26 68.16
CA ARG A 441 -7.33 -3.47 67.96
C ARG A 441 -6.89 -4.31 66.76
N ALA A 442 -6.45 -3.67 65.67
CA ALA A 442 -5.97 -4.32 64.46
C ALA A 442 -4.59 -4.99 64.63
N THR A 443 -3.76 -4.52 65.58
CA THR A 443 -2.50 -5.19 65.94
C THR A 443 -2.74 -6.43 66.81
N ALA A 444 -3.88 -6.51 67.50
CA ALA A 444 -4.22 -7.59 68.44
C ALA A 444 -5.10 -8.71 67.86
N ARG A 445 -5.68 -8.53 66.66
CA ARG A 445 -6.52 -9.54 65.98
C ARG A 445 -6.14 -9.68 64.50
N PRO A 446 -6.26 -10.87 63.89
CA PRO A 446 -6.01 -11.07 62.46
C PRO A 446 -6.84 -10.09 61.63
N ARG A 447 -6.24 -9.54 60.57
CA ARG A 447 -6.94 -8.64 59.63
C ARG A 447 -8.16 -9.34 59.03
N ALA A 448 -9.28 -8.62 58.94
CA ALA A 448 -10.48 -9.11 58.27
C ALA A 448 -10.20 -9.41 56.79
N THR A 449 -10.90 -10.41 56.24
CA THR A 449 -10.85 -10.75 54.82
C THR A 449 -11.16 -9.52 53.95
N PRO A 450 -10.40 -9.25 52.88
CA PRO A 450 -10.67 -8.15 51.96
C PRO A 450 -12.13 -8.15 51.48
N ALA A 451 -12.74 -6.97 51.36
CA ALA A 451 -14.15 -6.83 50.97
C ALA A 451 -14.45 -7.50 49.62
N PHE A 452 -13.52 -7.44 48.68
CA PHE A 452 -13.61 -8.08 47.36
C PHE A 452 -13.82 -9.60 47.45
N LEU A 453 -13.10 -10.26 48.36
CA LEU A 453 -13.23 -11.70 48.62
C LEU A 453 -14.47 -12.02 49.46
N ARG A 454 -14.92 -11.08 50.30
CA ARG A 454 -16.11 -11.27 51.14
C ARG A 454 -17.40 -11.27 50.32
N TYR A 455 -17.48 -10.44 49.29
CA TYR A 455 -18.67 -10.31 48.42
C TYR A 455 -18.60 -11.14 47.14
N TYR A 456 -17.64 -12.07 47.04
CA TYR A 456 -17.46 -12.94 45.86
C TYR A 456 -17.34 -12.18 44.52
N LEU A 457 -16.81 -10.95 44.56
CA LEU A 457 -16.57 -10.15 43.36
C LEU A 457 -15.49 -10.77 42.47
N ASP A 458 -14.62 -11.60 43.04
CA ASP A 458 -13.66 -12.45 42.31
C ASP A 458 -14.38 -13.43 41.38
N VAL A 459 -15.46 -14.08 41.84
CA VAL A 459 -16.24 -15.04 41.05
C VAL A 459 -17.00 -14.33 39.92
N ALA A 460 -17.58 -13.17 40.21
CA ALA A 460 -18.24 -12.36 39.18
C ALA A 460 -17.27 -11.94 38.06
N LEU A 461 -16.03 -11.59 38.42
CA LEU A 461 -14.99 -11.21 37.46
C LEU A 461 -14.54 -12.41 36.60
N VAL A 462 -14.42 -13.60 37.19
CA VAL A 462 -14.15 -14.85 36.45
C VAL A 462 -15.28 -15.16 35.47
N LEU A 463 -16.54 -15.01 35.91
CA LEU A 463 -17.70 -15.27 35.06
C LEU A 463 -17.79 -14.25 33.90
N LEU A 464 -17.44 -12.98 34.16
CA LEU A 464 -17.29 -11.97 33.13
C LEU A 464 -16.22 -12.38 32.10
N VAL A 465 -15.02 -12.75 32.55
CA VAL A 465 -13.93 -13.21 31.68
C VAL A 465 -14.34 -14.43 30.85
N ALA A 466 -15.03 -15.40 31.46
CA ALA A 466 -15.53 -16.57 30.76
C ALA A 466 -16.56 -16.21 29.68
N LEU A 467 -17.44 -15.23 29.95
CA LEU A 467 -18.40 -14.71 28.98
C LEU A 467 -17.69 -14.02 27.81
N VAL A 468 -16.65 -13.24 28.08
CA VAL A 468 -15.83 -12.59 27.03
C VAL A 468 -15.13 -13.64 26.17
N PHE A 469 -14.51 -14.64 26.79
CA PHE A 469 -13.85 -15.72 26.07
C PHE A 469 -14.84 -16.53 25.21
N TRP A 470 -16.03 -16.82 25.74
CA TRP A 470 -17.09 -17.48 24.98
C TRP A 470 -17.53 -16.64 23.77
N ARG A 471 -17.70 -15.33 23.94
CA ARG A 471 -18.02 -14.42 22.83
C ARG A 471 -16.92 -14.41 21.77
N LEU A 472 -15.66 -14.35 22.18
CA LEU A 472 -14.50 -14.44 21.28
C LEU A 472 -14.45 -15.76 20.52
N SER A 473 -14.84 -16.87 21.13
CA SER A 473 -14.87 -18.18 20.46
C SER A 473 -16.01 -18.35 19.45
N GLN A 474 -17.03 -17.47 19.48
CA GLN A 474 -18.15 -17.51 18.54
C GLN A 474 -18.07 -16.45 17.44
N GLN A 475 -17.23 -15.42 17.61
CA GLN A 475 -17.04 -14.38 16.62
C GLN A 475 -15.66 -14.58 15.98
N ASP A 476 -15.62 -15.02 14.72
CA ASP A 476 -14.37 -15.14 13.93
C ASP A 476 -13.71 -13.78 13.64
N GLN A 477 -14.33 -12.68 14.09
CA GLN A 477 -13.88 -11.32 13.84
C GLN A 477 -13.75 -10.55 15.16
N LEU A 478 -12.52 -10.09 15.42
CA LEU A 478 -12.17 -9.15 16.50
C LEU A 478 -12.64 -7.71 16.21
N PHE A 479 -13.30 -7.49 15.08
CA PHE A 479 -13.65 -6.19 14.52
C PHE A 479 -15.13 -6.14 14.18
N THR A 480 -15.78 -5.01 14.44
CA THR A 480 -17.15 -4.75 14.02
C THR A 480 -17.10 -3.66 12.95
N GLU A 481 -17.68 -3.92 11.77
CA GLU A 481 -17.94 -2.83 10.81
C GLU A 481 -18.87 -1.82 11.48
N THR A 482 -18.41 -0.57 11.59
CA THR A 482 -19.30 0.51 12.03
C THR A 482 -20.37 0.76 10.98
N LEU A 483 -21.49 1.40 11.36
CA LEU A 483 -22.56 1.82 10.44
C LEU A 483 -22.08 2.70 9.26
N PHE A 484 -20.85 3.20 9.32
CA PHE A 484 -20.22 4.04 8.30
C PHE A 484 -19.11 3.32 7.51
N GLY A 485 -18.94 2.00 7.68
CA GLY A 485 -17.94 1.21 6.96
C GLY A 485 -16.50 1.32 7.46
N GLU A 486 -16.26 2.02 8.58
CA GLU A 486 -14.94 2.05 9.22
C GLU A 486 -14.77 0.84 10.15
N THR A 487 -13.69 0.08 9.95
CA THR A 487 -13.31 -1.07 10.77
C THR A 487 -12.64 -0.59 12.06
N GLN A 488 -13.38 -0.52 13.17
CA GLN A 488 -12.80 -0.20 14.49
C GLN A 488 -12.59 -1.46 15.33
N ALA A 489 -11.44 -1.49 16.02
CA ALA A 489 -11.16 -2.52 17.01
C ALA A 489 -12.05 -2.32 18.24
N ASP A 490 -12.67 -3.40 18.73
CA ASP A 490 -13.51 -3.34 19.93
C ASP A 490 -12.62 -3.01 21.15
N PRO A 491 -12.79 -1.83 21.79
CA PRO A 491 -12.00 -1.42 22.95
C PRO A 491 -12.11 -2.40 24.12
N PHE A 492 -13.22 -3.13 24.21
CA PHE A 492 -13.46 -4.13 25.24
C PHE A 492 -12.64 -5.39 25.00
N LEU A 493 -12.54 -5.85 23.76
CA LEU A 493 -11.68 -6.99 23.39
C LEU A 493 -10.20 -6.65 23.60
N LEU A 494 -9.79 -5.43 23.23
CA LEU A 494 -8.47 -4.87 23.51
C LEU A 494 -8.10 -4.88 25.01
N ALA A 495 -9.04 -4.55 25.89
CA ALA A 495 -8.80 -4.56 27.33
C ALA A 495 -8.77 -5.98 27.95
N THR A 496 -9.18 -7.00 27.21
CA THR A 496 -9.41 -8.35 27.74
C THR A 496 -8.16 -8.96 28.39
N PRO A 497 -6.95 -8.90 27.79
CA PRO A 497 -5.75 -9.45 28.43
C PRO A 497 -5.41 -8.77 29.77
N ALA A 498 -5.60 -7.45 29.86
CA ALA A 498 -5.37 -6.72 31.11
C ALA A 498 -6.42 -7.09 32.18
N VAL A 499 -7.69 -7.22 31.79
CA VAL A 499 -8.77 -7.68 32.69
C VAL A 499 -8.53 -9.10 33.15
N PHE A 500 -8.11 -10.00 32.25
CA PHE A 500 -7.76 -11.38 32.56
C PHE A 500 -6.64 -11.43 33.60
N MET A 501 -5.59 -10.65 33.39
CA MET A 501 -4.45 -10.55 34.30
C MET A 501 -4.85 -10.07 35.71
N VAL A 502 -5.66 -9.02 35.81
CA VAL A 502 -6.22 -8.56 37.10
C VAL A 502 -7.08 -9.65 37.75
N THR A 503 -7.89 -10.35 36.95
CA THR A 503 -8.76 -11.44 37.42
C THR A 503 -7.94 -12.58 38.00
N VAL A 504 -6.94 -13.06 37.28
CA VAL A 504 -6.00 -14.09 37.75
C VAL A 504 -5.30 -13.63 39.03
N GLY A 505 -4.87 -12.37 39.12
CA GLY A 505 -4.26 -11.83 40.33
C GLY A 505 -5.20 -11.83 41.55
N ILE A 506 -6.47 -11.46 41.36
CA ILE A 506 -7.48 -11.50 42.44
C ILE A 506 -7.79 -12.94 42.85
N VAL A 507 -7.97 -13.83 41.88
CA VAL A 507 -8.18 -15.27 42.10
C VAL A 507 -7.00 -15.88 42.84
N PHE A 508 -5.76 -15.47 42.51
CA PHE A 508 -4.55 -15.87 43.21
C PHE A 508 -4.56 -15.45 44.68
N LEU A 509 -5.12 -14.29 45.04
CA LEU A 509 -5.28 -13.90 46.46
C LEU A 509 -6.09 -14.94 47.26
N ARG A 510 -7.00 -15.66 46.60
CA ARG A 510 -7.84 -16.71 47.22
C ARG A 510 -7.17 -18.08 47.22
N LEU A 511 -6.52 -18.44 46.12
CA LEU A 511 -5.81 -19.72 45.97
C LEU A 511 -4.51 -19.77 46.76
N PHE A 512 -3.76 -18.68 46.86
CA PHE A 512 -2.44 -18.66 47.49
C PHE A 512 -2.46 -19.14 48.96
N PRO A 513 -3.36 -18.66 49.84
CA PRO A 513 -3.47 -19.21 51.19
C PRO A 513 -3.85 -20.69 51.23
N LEU A 514 -4.64 -21.17 50.26
CA LEU A 514 -5.04 -22.57 50.16
C LEU A 514 -3.85 -23.45 49.75
N VAL A 515 -3.08 -23.02 48.76
CA VAL A 515 -1.82 -23.67 48.35
C VAL A 515 -0.86 -23.71 49.53
N LEU A 516 -0.64 -22.59 50.23
CA LEU A 516 0.23 -22.58 51.42
C LEU A 516 -0.23 -23.54 52.52
N ARG A 517 -1.54 -23.74 52.70
CA ARG A 517 -2.06 -24.75 53.64
C ARG A 517 -1.73 -26.17 53.19
N VAL A 518 -1.88 -26.47 51.90
CA VAL A 518 -1.55 -27.78 51.33
C VAL A 518 -0.03 -28.04 51.47
N VAL A 519 0.80 -27.08 51.10
CA VAL A 519 2.26 -27.21 51.25
C VAL A 519 2.63 -27.33 52.74
N SER A 520 2.01 -26.55 53.63
CA SER A 520 2.24 -26.68 55.07
C SER A 520 1.78 -28.02 55.64
N TRP A 521 0.76 -28.63 55.05
CA TRP A 521 0.29 -29.96 55.42
C TRP A 521 1.30 -31.02 54.98
N LEU A 522 1.80 -30.96 53.74
CA LEU A 522 2.85 -31.85 53.22
C LEU A 522 4.17 -31.73 54.00
N VAL A 523 4.64 -30.51 54.23
CA VAL A 523 5.86 -30.25 55.02
C VAL A 523 5.68 -30.68 56.48
N GLY A 524 4.43 -30.74 56.97
CA GLY A 524 4.09 -31.29 58.28
C GLY A 524 4.44 -32.77 58.45
N TRP A 525 4.70 -33.51 57.36
CA TRP A 525 5.19 -34.89 57.41
C TRP A 525 6.72 -34.98 57.60
N THR A 526 7.43 -33.85 57.50
CA THR A 526 8.89 -33.80 57.69
C THR A 526 9.24 -33.51 59.16
N SER A 527 10.42 -33.96 59.60
CA SER A 527 10.93 -33.77 60.96
C SER A 527 11.51 -32.36 61.21
N SER A 528 11.55 -31.49 60.20
CA SER A 528 12.19 -30.16 60.30
C SER A 528 11.27 -29.16 60.99
N VAL A 529 11.54 -28.92 62.28
CA VAL A 529 10.81 -27.92 63.09
C VAL A 529 10.91 -26.53 62.49
N ALA A 530 12.09 -26.15 61.97
CA ALA A 530 12.30 -24.86 61.34
C ALA A 530 11.40 -24.68 60.09
N ALA A 531 11.31 -25.67 59.20
CA ALA A 531 10.48 -25.59 58.00
C ALA A 531 8.98 -25.51 58.34
N VAL A 532 8.52 -26.33 59.30
CA VAL A 532 7.11 -26.35 59.72
C VAL A 532 6.70 -25.04 60.39
N VAL A 533 7.53 -24.49 61.29
CA VAL A 533 7.26 -23.21 61.96
C VAL A 533 7.26 -22.06 60.97
N SER A 534 8.22 -22.03 60.04
CA SER A 534 8.30 -21.03 58.97
C SER A 534 7.04 -21.04 58.10
N LEU A 535 6.64 -22.20 57.56
CA LEU A 535 5.44 -22.29 56.73
C LEU A 535 4.15 -21.96 57.49
N ARG A 536 3.99 -22.43 58.73
CA ARG A 536 2.80 -22.12 59.53
C ARG A 536 2.70 -20.64 59.88
N SER A 537 3.84 -19.96 60.07
CA SER A 537 3.85 -18.50 60.22
C SER A 537 3.45 -17.77 58.93
N LEU A 538 3.88 -18.29 57.77
CA LEU A 538 3.52 -17.80 56.45
C LEU A 538 2.02 -17.95 56.16
N VAL A 539 1.44 -19.10 56.49
CA VAL A 539 -0.01 -19.38 56.35
C VAL A 539 -0.87 -18.45 57.20
N ARG A 540 -0.38 -18.02 58.38
CA ARG A 540 -1.10 -17.14 59.29
C ARG A 540 -1.08 -15.67 58.86
N ASN A 541 -0.04 -15.22 58.16
CA ASN A 541 0.11 -13.84 57.66
C ASN A 541 0.55 -13.80 56.19
N PRO A 542 -0.28 -14.29 55.24
CA PRO A 542 0.10 -14.38 53.84
C PRO A 542 0.21 -13.01 53.15
N THR A 543 -0.40 -11.95 53.71
CA THR A 543 -0.62 -10.67 53.02
C THR A 543 0.65 -9.92 52.62
N HIS A 544 1.75 -10.05 53.35
CA HIS A 544 3.00 -9.37 52.98
C HIS A 544 3.69 -10.03 51.78
N TYR A 545 3.72 -11.35 51.76
CA TYR A 545 4.38 -12.13 50.70
C TYR A 545 3.55 -12.16 49.42
N THR A 546 2.21 -12.17 49.55
CA THR A 546 1.31 -12.20 48.39
C THR A 546 1.50 -10.98 47.49
N ARG A 547 1.87 -9.80 48.03
CA ARG A 547 2.08 -8.58 47.22
C ARG A 547 3.27 -8.71 46.27
N LEU A 548 4.38 -9.26 46.76
CA LEU A 548 5.59 -9.46 45.97
C LEU A 548 5.40 -10.57 44.93
N VAL A 549 4.75 -11.67 45.32
CA VAL A 549 4.46 -12.78 44.39
C VAL A 549 3.53 -12.34 43.27
N LEU A 550 2.52 -11.51 43.56
CA LEU A 550 1.66 -10.93 42.52
C LEU A 550 2.43 -10.03 41.55
N LEU A 551 3.35 -9.19 42.05
CA LEU A 551 4.19 -8.37 41.19
C LEU A 551 5.05 -9.23 40.25
N LEU A 552 5.67 -10.29 40.78
CA LEU A 552 6.47 -11.23 39.99
C LEU A 552 5.62 -12.00 38.97
N MET A 553 4.44 -12.48 39.38
CA MET A 553 3.48 -13.17 38.52
C MET A 553 3.08 -12.27 37.35
N PHE A 554 2.75 -11.01 37.64
CA PHE A 554 2.36 -10.05 36.64
C PHE A 554 3.51 -9.72 35.68
N ALA A 555 4.71 -9.46 36.19
CA ALA A 555 5.88 -9.22 35.36
C ALA A 555 6.19 -10.41 34.43
N THR A 556 6.12 -11.63 34.96
CA THR A 556 6.33 -12.87 34.19
C THR A 556 5.22 -13.05 33.15
N GLY A 557 3.97 -12.79 33.51
CA GLY A 557 2.82 -12.89 32.60
C GLY A 557 2.92 -11.94 31.41
N VAL A 558 3.33 -10.69 31.65
CA VAL A 558 3.57 -9.70 30.57
C VAL A 558 4.75 -10.13 29.70
N GLY A 559 5.83 -10.65 30.29
CA GLY A 559 6.96 -11.18 29.52
C GLY A 559 6.57 -12.36 28.63
N MET A 560 5.79 -13.32 29.17
CA MET A 560 5.28 -14.45 28.40
C MET A 560 4.34 -13.99 27.29
N PHE A 561 3.42 -13.06 27.58
CA PHE A 561 2.53 -12.47 26.59
C PHE A 561 3.33 -11.84 25.45
N GLY A 562 4.33 -11.00 25.76
CA GLY A 562 5.19 -10.38 24.76
C GLY A 562 5.90 -11.40 23.87
N ALA A 563 6.45 -12.48 24.46
CA ALA A 563 7.12 -13.54 23.70
C ALA A 563 6.16 -14.31 22.78
N THR A 564 5.01 -14.76 23.30
CA THR A 564 4.02 -15.50 22.48
C THR A 564 3.37 -14.62 21.42
N PHE A 565 3.16 -13.35 21.75
CA PHE A 565 2.54 -12.39 20.84
C PHE A 565 3.46 -12.08 19.67
N SER A 566 4.76 -11.85 19.92
CA SER A 566 5.76 -11.64 18.86
C SER A 566 5.78 -12.80 17.87
N GLU A 567 5.90 -14.03 18.36
CA GLU A 567 5.94 -15.23 17.51
C GLU A 567 4.67 -15.40 16.67
N THR A 568 3.50 -15.15 17.27
CA THR A 568 2.22 -15.25 16.56
C THR A 568 2.08 -14.17 15.49
N LEU A 569 2.58 -12.96 15.77
CA LEU A 569 2.57 -11.83 14.86
C LEU A 569 3.55 -12.04 13.70
N ASP A 570 4.75 -12.55 13.96
CA ASP A 570 5.74 -12.86 12.92
C ASP A 570 5.20 -13.94 11.99
N ARG A 571 4.65 -15.04 12.55
CA ARG A 571 3.96 -16.07 11.78
C ARG A 571 2.81 -15.50 10.95
N SER A 572 1.99 -14.62 11.53
CA SER A 572 0.88 -13.99 10.83
C SER A 572 1.34 -13.10 9.66
N TYR A 573 2.42 -12.33 9.84
CA TYR A 573 2.97 -11.50 8.78
C TYR A 573 3.58 -12.34 7.65
N GLN A 574 4.29 -13.41 7.99
CA GLN A 574 4.85 -14.34 7.01
C GLN A 574 3.72 -15.00 6.20
N GLU A 575 2.75 -15.63 6.85
CA GLU A 575 1.62 -16.27 6.16
C GLU A 575 0.79 -15.29 5.31
N ARG A 576 0.68 -14.02 5.71
CA ARG A 576 0.01 -12.97 4.91
C ARG A 576 0.84 -12.56 3.70
N ALA A 577 2.16 -12.49 3.82
CA ALA A 577 3.04 -12.24 2.69
C ALA A 577 2.94 -13.40 1.69
N ASP A 578 3.08 -14.63 2.19
CA ASP A 578 2.99 -15.87 1.40
C ASP A 578 1.63 -16.02 0.70
N TYR A 579 0.54 -15.60 1.34
CA TYR A 579 -0.79 -15.59 0.73
C TYR A 579 -0.93 -14.57 -0.42
N VAL A 580 -0.36 -13.36 -0.26
CA VAL A 580 -0.45 -12.31 -1.29
C VAL A 580 0.42 -12.64 -2.51
N THR A 581 1.61 -13.20 -2.27
CA THR A 581 2.49 -13.68 -3.34
C THR A 581 1.96 -14.96 -3.96
N GLY A 582 1.41 -15.88 -3.15
CA GLY A 582 0.94 -17.21 -3.56
C GLY A 582 2.06 -18.25 -3.71
N GLY A 583 3.32 -17.86 -3.44
CA GLY A 583 4.55 -18.65 -3.56
C GLY A 583 5.76 -17.77 -3.19
N ASP A 584 6.99 -18.20 -3.46
CA ASP A 584 8.19 -17.42 -3.09
C ASP A 584 8.32 -16.11 -3.88
N VAL A 585 8.02 -16.16 -5.19
CA VAL A 585 8.10 -15.02 -6.10
C VAL A 585 6.89 -15.04 -7.04
N ARG A 586 6.26 -13.87 -7.21
CA ARG A 586 5.17 -13.67 -8.17
C ARG A 586 5.48 -12.54 -9.13
N ALA A 587 5.62 -12.88 -10.41
CA ALA A 587 5.64 -11.91 -11.49
C ALA A 587 4.20 -11.70 -12.00
N GLY A 588 3.69 -10.47 -11.94
CA GLY A 588 2.34 -10.10 -12.38
C GLY A 588 2.35 -9.08 -13.53
N ASN A 589 1.19 -8.83 -14.13
CA ASN A 589 0.97 -7.80 -15.17
C ASN A 589 1.85 -7.94 -16.43
N LEU A 590 2.20 -9.17 -16.79
CA LEU A 590 2.91 -9.45 -18.04
C LEU A 590 2.07 -8.99 -19.23
N ARG A 591 2.60 -8.04 -20.00
CA ARG A 591 1.95 -7.44 -21.17
C ARG A 591 1.95 -8.40 -22.36
N ALA A 592 1.20 -9.50 -22.29
CA ALA A 592 0.88 -10.37 -23.44
C ALA A 592 -0.04 -11.52 -23.01
N LEU A 593 -1.30 -11.24 -22.64
CA LEU A 593 -2.27 -12.29 -22.30
C LEU A 593 -2.40 -13.35 -23.41
N SER A 594 -2.18 -12.97 -24.67
CA SER A 594 -2.23 -13.87 -25.83
C SER A 594 -1.02 -14.81 -25.96
N ALA A 595 0.06 -14.59 -25.19
CA ALA A 595 1.26 -15.43 -25.20
C ALA A 595 1.30 -16.42 -24.02
N VAL A 596 0.41 -16.29 -23.04
CA VAL A 596 0.35 -17.21 -21.90
C VAL A 596 -0.05 -18.60 -22.40
N GLY A 597 0.90 -19.54 -22.35
CA GLY A 597 0.76 -20.90 -22.91
C GLY A 597 1.41 -21.12 -24.28
N SER A 598 1.98 -20.08 -24.91
CA SER A 598 2.86 -20.25 -26.08
C SER A 598 4.12 -21.01 -25.67
N PRO A 599 4.63 -21.98 -26.46
CA PRO A 599 5.88 -22.67 -26.16
C PRO A 599 7.06 -21.73 -25.96
N VAL A 600 7.13 -20.62 -26.70
CA VAL A 600 8.20 -19.61 -26.53
C VAL A 600 8.10 -18.95 -25.16
N PHE A 601 6.88 -18.59 -24.73
CA PHE A 601 6.66 -18.02 -23.41
C PHE A 601 6.98 -19.03 -22.31
N LEU A 602 6.53 -20.28 -22.47
CA LEU A 602 6.80 -21.35 -21.52
C LEU A 602 8.29 -21.67 -21.43
N GLU A 603 9.02 -21.71 -22.55
CA GLU A 603 10.48 -21.90 -22.58
C GLU A 603 11.21 -20.74 -21.88
N GLN A 604 10.81 -19.50 -22.14
CA GLN A 604 11.37 -18.33 -21.46
C GLN A 604 11.10 -18.39 -19.95
N VAL A 605 9.90 -18.80 -19.54
CA VAL A 605 9.50 -18.95 -18.14
C VAL A 605 10.26 -20.11 -17.48
N GLU A 606 10.45 -21.23 -18.17
CA GLU A 606 11.26 -22.37 -17.69
C GLU A 606 12.76 -22.07 -17.65
N SER A 607 13.25 -21.11 -18.46
CA SER A 607 14.64 -20.66 -18.44
C SER A 607 14.99 -19.81 -17.21
N VAL A 608 14.00 -19.37 -16.44
CA VAL A 608 14.21 -18.62 -15.20
C VAL A 608 14.88 -19.54 -14.17
N PRO A 609 15.99 -19.11 -13.53
CA PRO A 609 16.70 -19.92 -12.55
C PRO A 609 15.88 -20.03 -11.26
N ALA A 610 14.99 -21.02 -11.19
CA ALA A 610 14.18 -21.35 -10.02
C ALA A 610 13.97 -22.87 -9.91
N ASP A 611 13.73 -23.36 -8.68
CA ASP A 611 13.50 -24.79 -8.42
C ASP A 611 12.15 -25.27 -8.98
N GLY A 612 11.18 -24.37 -9.09
CA GLY A 612 9.86 -24.61 -9.68
C GLY A 612 9.27 -23.33 -10.25
N VAL A 613 8.67 -23.41 -11.43
CA VAL A 613 8.02 -22.28 -12.09
C VAL A 613 6.65 -22.70 -12.57
N LEU A 614 5.64 -21.90 -12.26
CA LEU A 614 4.26 -22.16 -12.62
C LEU A 614 3.65 -20.94 -13.34
N PRO A 615 3.33 -21.04 -14.64
CA PRO A 615 2.54 -20.03 -15.31
C PRO A 615 1.08 -20.07 -14.80
N VAL A 616 0.54 -18.92 -14.43
CA VAL A 616 -0.84 -18.78 -13.96
C VAL A 616 -1.58 -17.75 -14.82
N LEU A 617 -2.73 -18.14 -15.34
CA LEU A 617 -3.64 -17.24 -16.04
C LEU A 617 -4.66 -16.66 -15.05
N ARG A 618 -4.82 -15.34 -15.05
CA ARG A 618 -5.88 -14.65 -14.30
C ARG A 618 -6.59 -13.70 -15.24
N ALA A 619 -7.86 -13.98 -15.54
CA ALA A 619 -8.64 -13.22 -16.51
C ALA A 619 -10.01 -12.83 -15.94
N GLY A 620 -10.43 -11.59 -16.15
CA GLY A 620 -11.80 -11.18 -15.92
C GLY A 620 -12.68 -11.67 -17.07
N ALA A 621 -13.71 -12.47 -16.77
CA ALA A 621 -14.72 -12.89 -17.72
C ALA A 621 -16.08 -12.28 -17.36
N SER A 622 -17.00 -12.27 -18.31
CA SER A 622 -18.41 -11.93 -18.06
C SER A 622 -19.27 -13.09 -18.49
N VAL A 623 -20.09 -13.60 -17.58
CA VAL A 623 -21.07 -14.64 -17.87
C VAL A 623 -22.42 -13.96 -18.08
N ASP A 624 -23.08 -14.27 -19.19
CA ASP A 624 -24.46 -13.88 -19.45
C ASP A 624 -25.39 -15.01 -19.02
N LEU A 625 -26.09 -14.83 -17.90
CA LEU A 625 -27.18 -15.72 -17.48
C LEU A 625 -28.50 -14.98 -17.68
N LEU A 626 -29.20 -15.35 -18.77
CA LEU A 626 -30.57 -14.89 -19.05
C LEU A 626 -30.69 -13.35 -19.09
N GLY A 627 -29.71 -12.67 -19.70
CA GLY A 627 -29.71 -11.22 -19.84
C GLY A 627 -29.16 -10.45 -18.64
N ARG A 628 -28.62 -11.14 -17.63
CA ARG A 628 -27.81 -10.55 -16.57
C ARG A 628 -26.34 -10.87 -16.81
N PHE A 629 -25.54 -9.81 -16.98
CA PHE A 629 -24.10 -9.90 -17.06
C PHE A 629 -23.51 -9.87 -15.66
N GLU A 630 -22.91 -10.98 -15.23
CA GLU A 630 -22.07 -11.01 -14.04
C GLU A 630 -20.60 -11.09 -14.46
N ARG A 631 -19.77 -10.26 -13.82
CA ARG A 631 -18.32 -10.39 -13.97
C ARG A 631 -17.84 -11.50 -13.05
N VAL A 632 -17.07 -12.42 -13.60
CA VAL A 632 -16.40 -13.49 -12.87
C VAL A 632 -14.90 -13.38 -13.10
N GLU A 633 -14.12 -13.89 -12.16
CA GLU A 633 -12.68 -14.03 -12.33
C GLU A 633 -12.36 -15.48 -12.61
N VAL A 634 -11.57 -15.72 -13.66
CA VAL A 634 -11.16 -17.05 -14.10
C VAL A 634 -9.68 -17.20 -13.83
N LEU A 635 -9.33 -18.30 -13.16
CA LEU A 635 -7.96 -18.70 -12.90
C LEU A 635 -7.65 -19.96 -13.69
N GLY A 636 -6.53 -19.94 -14.43
CA GLY A 636 -5.97 -21.11 -15.11
C GLY A 636 -4.64 -21.48 -14.48
N ILE A 637 -4.53 -22.73 -14.03
CA ILE A 637 -3.32 -23.29 -13.41
C ILE A 637 -3.03 -24.67 -14.00
N ASP A 638 -1.77 -25.09 -13.97
CA ASP A 638 -1.40 -26.50 -14.19
C ASP A 638 -1.56 -27.26 -12.86
N PRO A 639 -2.55 -28.18 -12.76
CA PRO A 639 -2.85 -28.87 -11.50
C PRO A 639 -1.74 -29.83 -11.05
N THR A 640 -0.88 -30.29 -11.96
CA THR A 640 0.18 -31.25 -11.64
C THR A 640 1.37 -30.60 -10.94
N ARG A 641 1.66 -29.35 -11.29
CA ARG A 641 2.78 -28.56 -10.76
C ARG A 641 2.37 -27.58 -9.66
N PHE A 642 1.08 -27.31 -9.48
CA PHE A 642 0.60 -26.29 -8.54
C PHE A 642 1.07 -26.52 -7.11
N ALA A 643 1.01 -27.77 -6.62
CA ALA A 643 1.38 -28.09 -5.24
C ALA A 643 2.86 -27.90 -4.91
N ASP A 644 3.74 -27.89 -5.91
CA ASP A 644 5.20 -27.75 -5.72
C ASP A 644 5.62 -26.29 -5.54
N VAL A 645 4.81 -25.35 -6.03
CA VAL A 645 5.14 -23.91 -6.08
C VAL A 645 4.22 -23.09 -5.19
N ALA A 646 2.95 -23.48 -5.06
CA ALA A 646 1.95 -22.67 -4.38
C ALA A 646 2.02 -22.78 -2.86
N PHE A 647 1.96 -21.64 -2.18
CA PHE A 647 1.68 -21.61 -0.74
C PHE A 647 0.22 -22.02 -0.48
N TRP A 648 0.02 -23.07 0.31
CA TRP A 648 -1.30 -23.54 0.70
C TRP A 648 -1.39 -23.83 2.18
N ARG A 649 -2.47 -23.37 2.81
CA ARG A 649 -2.77 -23.60 4.23
C ARG A 649 -3.97 -24.53 4.34
N ASP A 650 -3.92 -25.44 5.31
CA ASP A 650 -4.93 -26.49 5.47
C ASP A 650 -6.35 -25.97 5.74
N ASP A 651 -6.50 -24.70 6.11
CA ASP A 651 -7.78 -24.04 6.39
C ASP A 651 -8.29 -23.14 5.25
N PHE A 652 -7.62 -23.12 4.09
CA PHE A 652 -8.11 -22.38 2.91
C PHE A 652 -9.31 -23.04 2.23
N ALA A 653 -9.48 -24.35 2.41
CA ALA A 653 -10.62 -25.09 1.92
C ALA A 653 -11.00 -26.21 2.90
N ASP A 654 -12.27 -26.61 2.89
CA ASP A 654 -12.74 -27.77 3.67
C ASP A 654 -12.13 -29.11 3.19
N VAL A 655 -11.55 -29.10 2.00
CA VAL A 655 -11.02 -30.26 1.28
C VAL A 655 -9.51 -30.07 1.04
N PRO A 656 -8.67 -31.11 1.19
CA PRO A 656 -7.23 -30.99 0.95
C PRO A 656 -6.91 -30.55 -0.48
N LEU A 657 -5.83 -29.77 -0.64
CA LEU A 657 -5.38 -29.27 -1.94
C LEU A 657 -5.25 -30.38 -2.99
N ALA A 658 -4.68 -31.53 -2.61
CA ALA A 658 -4.47 -32.66 -3.51
C ALA A 658 -5.78 -33.15 -4.17
N GLU A 659 -6.90 -33.12 -3.44
CA GLU A 659 -8.20 -33.55 -3.98
C GLU A 659 -8.81 -32.47 -4.90
N ILE A 660 -8.58 -31.19 -4.60
CA ILE A 660 -8.96 -30.07 -5.46
C ILE A 660 -8.21 -30.17 -6.80
N LEU A 661 -6.89 -30.39 -6.76
CA LEU A 661 -6.06 -30.52 -7.95
C LEU A 661 -6.43 -31.75 -8.79
N ALA A 662 -6.67 -32.90 -8.15
CA ALA A 662 -7.14 -34.11 -8.83
C ALA A 662 -8.49 -33.90 -9.52
N THR A 663 -9.39 -33.11 -8.92
CA THR A 663 -10.68 -32.76 -9.52
C THR A 663 -10.51 -31.85 -10.74
N LEU A 664 -9.56 -30.91 -10.70
CA LEU A 664 -9.25 -30.04 -11.84
C LEU A 664 -8.65 -30.83 -13.01
N GLU A 665 -7.69 -31.71 -12.72
CA GLU A 665 -7.07 -32.60 -13.71
C GLU A 665 -8.11 -33.52 -14.38
N ALA A 666 -9.03 -34.10 -13.58
CA ALA A 666 -10.09 -34.96 -14.11
C ALA A 666 -11.11 -34.23 -15.00
N ASN A 667 -11.24 -32.90 -14.87
CA ASN A 667 -12.15 -32.07 -15.65
C ASN A 667 -11.45 -31.37 -16.83
N GLU A 668 -10.20 -31.73 -17.15
CA GLU A 668 -9.49 -31.17 -18.29
C GLU A 668 -10.28 -31.45 -19.58
N PRO A 669 -10.71 -30.41 -20.34
CA PRO A 669 -11.44 -30.63 -21.57
C PRO A 669 -10.51 -31.33 -22.57
N PRO A 670 -11.03 -32.32 -23.34
CA PRO A 670 -10.22 -32.95 -24.37
C PRO A 670 -9.68 -31.87 -25.33
N PRO A 671 -8.43 -31.97 -25.78
CA PRO A 671 -7.85 -30.99 -26.69
C PRO A 671 -8.76 -30.84 -27.90
N ARG A 672 -9.20 -29.61 -28.17
CA ARG A 672 -9.94 -29.29 -29.40
C ARG A 672 -8.98 -29.40 -30.57
N LEU A 673 -8.84 -30.62 -31.10
CA LEU A 673 -8.13 -30.86 -32.35
C LEU A 673 -8.92 -30.20 -33.47
N GLY A 674 -8.43 -29.04 -33.93
CA GLY A 674 -8.90 -28.41 -35.15
C GLY A 674 -8.68 -29.32 -36.37
N VAL A 675 -9.32 -28.99 -37.49
CA VAL A 675 -9.09 -29.74 -38.74
C VAL A 675 -7.76 -29.30 -39.32
N GLU A 676 -6.79 -30.21 -39.43
CA GLU A 676 -5.49 -29.91 -40.05
C GLU A 676 -5.66 -29.42 -41.49
N LEU A 677 -5.02 -28.29 -41.80
CA LEU A 677 -4.95 -27.73 -43.14
C LEU A 677 -3.88 -28.48 -43.96
N PRO A 678 -4.07 -28.60 -45.28
CA PRO A 678 -3.02 -29.13 -46.16
C PRO A 678 -1.72 -28.32 -46.03
N ALA A 679 -0.57 -29.00 -46.10
CA ALA A 679 0.74 -28.35 -46.02
C ALA A 679 0.93 -27.33 -47.16
N GLY A 680 1.47 -26.15 -46.83
CA GLY A 680 1.68 -25.05 -47.78
C GLY A 680 0.41 -24.30 -48.18
N ALA A 681 -0.68 -24.40 -47.41
CA ALA A 681 -1.88 -23.59 -47.64
C ALA A 681 -1.56 -22.10 -47.41
N THR A 682 -1.59 -21.32 -48.48
CA THR A 682 -1.33 -19.87 -48.45
C THR A 682 -2.60 -19.05 -48.33
N GLN A 683 -3.76 -19.64 -48.63
CA GLN A 683 -5.06 -18.98 -48.56
C GLN A 683 -6.11 -19.87 -47.93
N ILE A 684 -7.02 -19.24 -47.20
CA ILE A 684 -8.22 -19.87 -46.65
C ILE A 684 -9.43 -19.04 -47.02
N GLY A 685 -10.52 -19.70 -47.37
CA GLY A 685 -11.76 -19.03 -47.65
C GLY A 685 -12.99 -19.81 -47.22
N VAL A 686 -14.07 -19.08 -46.99
CA VAL A 686 -15.35 -19.61 -46.53
C VAL A 686 -16.47 -18.94 -47.31
N TRP A 687 -17.49 -19.71 -47.65
CA TRP A 687 -18.71 -19.18 -48.21
C TRP A 687 -19.65 -18.69 -47.11
N LEU A 688 -20.19 -17.49 -47.27
CA LEU A 688 -21.12 -16.90 -46.31
C LEU A 688 -22.31 -16.27 -47.01
N LYS A 689 -23.48 -16.34 -46.37
CA LYS A 689 -24.68 -15.60 -46.74
C LYS A 689 -25.26 -14.94 -45.49
N ALA A 690 -25.39 -13.61 -45.51
CA ALA A 690 -25.97 -12.85 -44.41
C ALA A 690 -27.44 -12.56 -44.69
N ILE A 691 -28.31 -12.82 -43.71
CA ILE A 691 -29.75 -12.63 -43.81
C ILE A 691 -30.17 -11.64 -42.72
N ASP A 692 -30.84 -10.56 -43.12
CA ASP A 692 -31.36 -9.50 -42.24
C ASP A 692 -30.32 -8.78 -41.35
N ILE A 693 -29.04 -8.83 -41.71
CA ILE A 693 -27.99 -8.07 -41.00
C ILE A 693 -27.94 -6.64 -41.56
N SER A 694 -28.14 -5.64 -40.71
CA SER A 694 -28.30 -4.24 -41.13
C SER A 694 -27.03 -3.40 -41.07
N GLY A 695 -25.96 -3.86 -40.42
CA GLY A 695 -24.70 -3.12 -40.38
C GLY A 695 -23.45 -3.98 -40.60
N GLY A 696 -22.32 -3.31 -40.84
CA GLY A 696 -21.10 -3.98 -41.27
C GLY A 696 -20.63 -5.09 -40.34
N PHE A 697 -20.07 -6.15 -40.90
CA PHE A 697 -19.50 -7.25 -40.14
C PHE A 697 -18.18 -7.71 -40.76
N ASN A 698 -17.28 -8.17 -39.90
CA ASN A 698 -15.99 -8.71 -40.24
C ASN A 698 -16.00 -10.23 -40.06
N VAL A 699 -15.29 -10.94 -40.92
CA VAL A 699 -15.12 -12.39 -40.84
C VAL A 699 -13.64 -12.68 -40.59
N THR A 700 -13.37 -13.32 -39.46
CA THR A 700 -12.03 -13.72 -39.05
C THR A 700 -11.97 -15.25 -38.97
N VAL A 701 -10.92 -15.86 -39.49
CA VAL A 701 -10.62 -17.28 -39.27
C VAL A 701 -9.57 -17.39 -38.17
N VAL A 702 -9.80 -18.30 -37.24
CA VAL A 702 -8.84 -18.66 -36.20
C VAL A 702 -8.17 -19.97 -36.60
N LEU A 703 -6.86 -19.90 -36.80
CA LEU A 703 -6.01 -21.05 -37.04
C LEU A 703 -5.11 -21.28 -35.84
N ARG A 704 -4.79 -22.53 -35.56
CA ARG A 704 -3.87 -22.92 -34.50
C ARG A 704 -2.67 -23.63 -35.09
N ASP A 705 -1.49 -23.20 -34.69
CA ASP A 705 -0.23 -23.73 -35.19
C ASP A 705 0.17 -25.03 -34.47
N ALA A 706 1.29 -25.64 -34.90
CA ALA A 706 1.83 -26.87 -34.31
C ALA A 706 2.16 -26.74 -32.81
N ASN A 707 2.44 -25.51 -32.39
CA ASN A 707 2.80 -25.13 -31.03
C ASN A 707 1.57 -24.77 -30.18
N GLY A 708 0.36 -24.88 -30.72
CA GLY A 708 -0.88 -24.56 -30.03
C GLY A 708 -1.19 -23.07 -29.97
N VAL A 709 -0.45 -22.21 -30.67
CA VAL A 709 -0.65 -20.77 -30.73
C VAL A 709 -1.79 -20.44 -31.70
N PRO A 710 -2.87 -19.74 -31.25
CA PRO A 710 -3.92 -19.28 -32.14
C PRO A 710 -3.48 -18.02 -32.89
N GLY A 711 -3.60 -18.02 -34.21
CA GLY A 711 -3.53 -16.83 -35.06
C GLY A 711 -4.88 -16.46 -35.65
N GLU A 712 -5.11 -15.16 -35.73
CA GLU A 712 -6.32 -14.57 -36.32
C GLU A 712 -5.99 -14.03 -37.72
N PHE A 713 -6.82 -14.40 -38.69
CA PHE A 713 -6.69 -13.96 -40.09
C PHE A 713 -8.02 -13.38 -40.56
N ASN A 714 -8.04 -12.08 -40.86
CA ASN A 714 -9.18 -11.45 -41.50
C ASN A 714 -9.29 -11.94 -42.94
N ILE A 715 -10.45 -12.49 -43.29
CA ILE A 715 -10.76 -12.97 -44.64
C ILE A 715 -11.82 -12.10 -45.36
N GLY A 716 -12.32 -11.04 -44.71
CA GLY A 716 -13.18 -10.03 -45.35
C GLY A 716 -13.90 -9.09 -44.38
N ASP A 717 -14.01 -7.81 -44.78
CA ASP A 717 -14.86 -6.79 -44.17
C ASP A 717 -16.10 -6.50 -45.05
N LEU A 718 -17.29 -6.55 -44.45
CA LEU A 718 -18.56 -6.44 -45.17
C LEU A 718 -19.39 -5.28 -44.67
N ARG A 719 -20.07 -4.58 -45.59
CA ARG A 719 -21.17 -3.64 -45.30
C ARG A 719 -22.42 -4.21 -45.95
N PRO A 720 -23.50 -4.53 -45.21
CA PRO A 720 -24.65 -5.25 -45.75
C PRO A 720 -25.62 -4.38 -46.57
N SER A 721 -25.11 -3.37 -47.27
CA SER A 721 -25.86 -2.69 -48.33
C SER A 721 -25.31 -3.15 -49.69
N GLY A 722 -25.94 -4.17 -50.28
CA GLY A 722 -25.55 -4.79 -51.55
C GLY A 722 -25.82 -6.31 -51.59
N ASP A 723 -25.29 -7.00 -52.61
CA ASP A 723 -25.65 -8.38 -52.99
C ASP A 723 -25.33 -9.48 -51.95
N VAL A 724 -24.60 -9.18 -50.87
CA VAL A 724 -24.25 -10.12 -49.78
C VAL A 724 -25.47 -10.45 -48.90
N ALA A 725 -26.51 -9.63 -48.96
CA ALA A 725 -27.79 -9.86 -48.29
C ALA A 725 -28.72 -10.83 -49.07
N SER A 726 -28.46 -11.05 -50.36
CA SER A 726 -29.31 -11.85 -51.26
C SER A 726 -28.64 -13.15 -51.75
N GLU A 727 -27.33 -13.15 -51.96
CA GLU A 727 -26.58 -14.26 -52.59
C GLU A 727 -25.48 -14.82 -51.67
N TRP A 728 -25.03 -16.04 -51.95
CA TRP A 728 -23.83 -16.59 -51.31
C TRP A 728 -22.59 -15.90 -51.87
N ARG A 729 -21.65 -15.56 -50.99
CA ARG A 729 -20.36 -14.98 -51.38
C ARG A 729 -19.19 -15.75 -50.78
N PHE A 730 -18.15 -15.95 -51.59
CA PHE A 730 -16.90 -16.53 -51.15
C PHE A 730 -15.99 -15.43 -50.59
N PHE A 731 -15.47 -15.65 -49.39
CA PHE A 731 -14.51 -14.77 -48.74
C PHE A 731 -13.22 -15.52 -48.58
N SER A 732 -12.13 -14.94 -49.05
CA SER A 732 -10.79 -15.53 -48.94
C SER A 732 -9.81 -14.50 -48.43
N GLY A 733 -8.87 -14.96 -47.61
CA GLY A 733 -7.75 -14.19 -47.13
C GLY A 733 -6.47 -15.00 -47.15
N THR A 734 -5.36 -14.28 -47.14
CA THR A 734 -4.01 -14.86 -47.16
C THR A 734 -3.57 -15.23 -45.74
N ILE A 735 -3.03 -16.43 -45.57
CA ILE A 735 -2.50 -16.97 -44.30
C ILE A 735 -1.01 -16.63 -44.15
N VAL A 736 -0.65 -15.36 -44.40
CA VAL A 736 0.75 -14.90 -44.35
C VAL A 736 0.91 -13.80 -43.32
N GLU A 737 -0.04 -12.85 -43.27
CA GLU A 737 -0.03 -11.77 -42.30
C GLU A 737 -1.20 -11.93 -41.33
N GLN A 738 -0.88 -12.11 -40.05
CA GLN A 738 -1.90 -12.10 -39.00
C GLN A 738 -2.55 -10.72 -38.97
N THR A 739 -3.87 -10.69 -39.03
CA THR A 739 -4.66 -9.45 -39.06
C THR A 739 -5.70 -9.53 -37.98
N GLY A 740 -5.69 -8.54 -37.09
CA GLY A 740 -6.68 -8.41 -36.04
C GLY A 740 -8.04 -8.01 -36.60
N ARG A 741 -9.04 -7.89 -35.71
CA ARG A 741 -10.39 -7.44 -36.08
C ARG A 741 -10.33 -6.15 -36.91
N PHE A 742 -11.08 -6.15 -38.02
CA PHE A 742 -11.12 -5.06 -39.01
C PHE A 742 -9.83 -4.86 -39.83
N GLY A 743 -9.01 -5.92 -39.98
CA GLY A 743 -7.93 -5.94 -40.97
C GLY A 743 -6.67 -5.19 -40.55
N ARG A 744 -6.54 -4.85 -39.26
CA ARG A 744 -5.31 -4.22 -38.76
C ARG A 744 -4.20 -5.26 -38.67
N PRO A 745 -3.03 -5.05 -39.30
CA PRO A 745 -1.92 -5.99 -39.20
C PRO A 745 -1.50 -6.14 -37.74
N LEU A 746 -1.36 -7.38 -37.28
CA LEU A 746 -0.79 -7.72 -35.99
C LEU A 746 0.70 -7.98 -36.20
N ASN A 747 1.55 -7.21 -35.53
CA ASN A 747 2.98 -7.45 -35.54
C ASN A 747 3.30 -8.66 -34.64
N ARG A 748 3.12 -9.87 -35.19
CA ARG A 748 3.33 -11.16 -34.53
C ARG A 748 4.21 -12.05 -35.39
N GLU A 749 4.93 -12.95 -34.77
CA GLU A 749 5.72 -13.96 -35.48
C GLU A 749 4.81 -14.84 -36.38
N PRO A 750 5.34 -15.32 -37.53
CA PRO A 750 4.62 -16.27 -38.37
C PRO A 750 4.26 -17.54 -37.60
N LEU A 751 3.08 -18.11 -37.87
CA LEU A 751 2.66 -19.38 -37.28
C LEU A 751 3.49 -20.56 -37.81
N VAL A 752 3.67 -21.59 -36.98
CA VAL A 752 4.44 -22.81 -37.33
C VAL A 752 3.52 -23.91 -37.89
N GLU A 753 3.80 -24.40 -39.10
CA GLU A 753 3.06 -25.54 -39.68
C GLU A 753 3.28 -26.85 -38.89
N PRO A 754 2.31 -27.80 -38.87
CA PRO A 754 1.01 -27.74 -39.54
C PRO A 754 0.02 -26.80 -38.85
N LEU A 755 -0.78 -26.11 -39.66
CA LEU A 755 -1.88 -25.27 -39.18
C LEU A 755 -3.16 -26.09 -39.08
N SER A 756 -3.97 -25.85 -38.06
CA SER A 756 -5.27 -26.46 -37.85
C SER A 756 -6.37 -25.39 -37.79
N PHE A 757 -7.47 -25.64 -38.49
CA PHE A 757 -8.64 -24.78 -38.45
C PHE A 757 -9.41 -24.99 -37.14
N GLU A 758 -9.60 -23.92 -36.38
CA GLU A 758 -10.29 -23.97 -35.08
C GLU A 758 -11.70 -23.40 -35.16
N ALA A 759 -11.85 -22.18 -35.69
CA ALA A 759 -13.14 -21.49 -35.72
C ALA A 759 -13.23 -20.39 -36.79
N VAL A 760 -14.47 -20.05 -37.18
CA VAL A 760 -14.81 -18.80 -37.86
C VAL A 760 -15.45 -17.86 -36.84
N TYR A 761 -14.85 -16.69 -36.64
CA TYR A 761 -15.38 -15.62 -35.80
C TYR A 761 -16.03 -14.54 -36.66
N ILE A 762 -17.21 -14.08 -36.25
CA ILE A 762 -17.91 -13.02 -36.97
C ILE A 762 -18.18 -11.86 -36.00
N GLY A 763 -17.67 -10.67 -36.35
CA GLY A 763 -17.78 -9.47 -35.52
C GLY A 763 -18.57 -8.37 -36.22
N THR A 764 -19.62 -7.85 -35.59
CA THR A 764 -20.36 -6.68 -36.11
C THR A 764 -19.68 -5.37 -35.73
N SER A 765 -19.72 -4.37 -36.60
CA SER A 765 -19.08 -3.06 -36.42
C SER A 765 -19.78 -2.13 -35.42
N SER A 766 -21.03 -2.41 -35.03
CA SER A 766 -21.74 -1.64 -33.99
C SER A 766 -22.84 -2.47 -33.30
N ARG A 767 -23.27 -2.06 -32.11
CA ARG A 767 -24.43 -2.67 -31.42
C ARG A 767 -25.75 -2.49 -32.17
N ILE A 768 -25.87 -1.46 -33.02
CA ILE A 768 -27.05 -1.19 -33.85
C ILE A 768 -27.10 -2.18 -35.04
N ALA A 769 -25.93 -2.57 -35.56
CA ALA A 769 -25.77 -3.60 -36.59
C ALA A 769 -26.13 -5.03 -36.11
N ALA A 770 -26.11 -5.26 -34.80
CA ALA A 770 -26.40 -6.55 -34.16
C ALA A 770 -27.90 -6.74 -33.84
N SER A 771 -28.80 -5.97 -34.46
CA SER A 771 -30.23 -5.88 -34.13
C SER A 771 -31.09 -7.11 -34.49
N GLY A 772 -30.46 -8.23 -34.84
CA GLY A 772 -31.08 -9.49 -35.27
C GLY A 772 -30.73 -9.83 -36.71
N GLY A 773 -30.44 -11.10 -36.99
CA GLY A 773 -30.04 -11.60 -38.31
C GLY A 773 -29.51 -13.02 -38.22
N SER A 774 -29.29 -13.68 -39.35
CA SER A 774 -28.71 -15.03 -39.44
C SER A 774 -27.56 -15.03 -40.44
N ILE A 775 -26.53 -15.84 -40.16
CA ILE A 775 -25.42 -16.07 -41.09
C ILE A 775 -25.40 -17.55 -41.42
N LEU A 776 -25.53 -17.86 -42.71
CA LEU A 776 -25.31 -19.21 -43.21
C LEU A 776 -23.83 -19.33 -43.59
N VAL A 777 -23.20 -20.42 -43.12
CA VAL A 777 -21.80 -20.74 -43.36
C VAL A 777 -21.73 -21.98 -44.25
N GLY A 778 -21.03 -21.87 -45.37
CA GLY A 778 -20.80 -22.95 -46.31
C GLY A 778 -19.42 -23.61 -46.11
N PRO A 779 -19.03 -24.55 -46.98
CA PRO A 779 -17.71 -25.18 -46.98
C PRO A 779 -16.55 -24.20 -46.96
N LEU A 780 -15.51 -24.64 -46.26
CA LEU A 780 -14.21 -24.02 -46.17
C LEU A 780 -13.28 -24.57 -47.26
N TYR A 781 -12.52 -23.69 -47.90
CA TYR A 781 -11.57 -24.03 -48.95
C TYR A 781 -10.20 -23.49 -48.61
N THR A 782 -9.16 -24.22 -49.01
CA THR A 782 -7.76 -23.82 -48.88
C THR A 782 -7.08 -23.85 -50.24
N SER A 783 -6.15 -22.93 -50.49
CA SER A 783 -5.36 -22.89 -51.72
C SER A 783 -3.89 -22.64 -51.44
N ASN A 784 -3.03 -23.20 -52.28
CA ASN A 784 -1.57 -23.04 -52.25
C ASN A 784 -1.08 -22.01 -53.28
N GLU A 785 -2.00 -21.40 -54.06
CA GLU A 785 -1.68 -20.35 -55.03
C GLU A 785 -1.99 -18.95 -54.44
N PRO A 786 -1.06 -17.98 -54.52
CA PRO A 786 -1.30 -16.61 -54.08
C PRO A 786 -2.16 -15.87 -55.11
N THR A 787 -3.47 -15.93 -54.99
CA THR A 787 -4.36 -15.01 -55.70
C THR A 787 -4.31 -13.63 -55.03
N VAL A 788 -3.79 -12.63 -55.73
CA VAL A 788 -3.74 -11.24 -55.26
C VAL A 788 -5.19 -10.71 -55.19
N GLY A 789 -5.73 -10.60 -53.97
CA GLY A 789 -6.98 -9.90 -53.66
C GLY A 789 -8.08 -10.77 -53.09
N ILE A 790 -8.92 -10.16 -52.24
CA ILE A 790 -10.18 -10.73 -51.73
C ILE A 790 -11.07 -11.05 -52.94
N ALA A 791 -11.04 -12.29 -53.41
CA ALA A 791 -11.86 -12.70 -54.54
C ALA A 791 -13.31 -12.91 -54.06
N SER A 792 -14.12 -11.86 -54.15
CA SER A 792 -15.56 -11.96 -53.90
C SER A 792 -16.26 -12.48 -55.16
N GLY A 793 -16.54 -13.78 -55.22
CA GLY A 793 -17.45 -14.37 -56.20
C GLY A 793 -18.88 -14.43 -55.63
N SER A 794 -19.89 -14.16 -56.46
CA SER A 794 -21.31 -14.37 -56.09
C SER A 794 -21.90 -15.57 -56.84
N ALA A 795 -22.73 -16.34 -56.14
CA ALA A 795 -23.47 -17.48 -56.71
C ALA A 795 -24.82 -17.65 -55.97
N ASP A 796 -25.85 -18.09 -56.69
CA ASP A 796 -27.18 -18.34 -56.10
C ASP A 796 -27.16 -19.53 -55.12
N GLU A 797 -26.41 -20.60 -55.43
CA GLU A 797 -26.08 -21.75 -54.57
C GLU A 797 -24.69 -22.29 -54.97
N PRO A 798 -23.63 -22.14 -54.15
CA PRO A 798 -22.27 -22.57 -54.50
C PRO A 798 -21.92 -24.02 -54.14
N PHE A 799 -22.91 -24.82 -53.71
CA PHE A 799 -22.70 -26.19 -53.19
C PHE A 799 -23.56 -27.22 -53.90
#